data_AF-A0A7C7NLF2-F1
#
_entry.id   AF-A0A7C7NLF2-F1
#
_cell.length_a   1.000
_cell.length_b   1.000
_cell.length_c   1.000
_cell.angle_alpha   90.00
_cell.angle_beta   90.00
_cell.angle_gamma   90.00
#
_symmetry.space_group_name_H-M   'P 1'
#
loop_
_entity.id
_entity.type
_entity.pdbx_description
1 polymer ?
#
loop_
_entity_poly.entity_id
_entity_poly.type
_entity_poly.pdbx_seq_one_letter_code
_entity_poly.pdbx_strand_id
1 'polypeptide(L)'
;LTIGQVFVIERDAWLANPCGQEPNFNSRTYSRASVVAEFEAIWSEQMKHHSEITEADRKEFRDYILFYQRQLKSQKHLIGKCPFETSRRVAPRSSPVFQEFRLWQDLKHFRVIEKNGGSRPLTYDEQIALSINLRSVSSLSKSKIIKFLGLPSSQYTVSVEKLTGNIFSSKVEKIIGDDRLELVEVDCTLNGNEFDKQPSMQLWHLLYSSEDHDHLVASIVKRFSQITEEEAELLANLKFPDDHARLSHKAIRKILPFIRSEECPDYYSACASAGYNHSFSETKEEREKKILKEKLDPILRNSLRNPVVEKVLNQVVNLVNAILEDENLGRPDEIHIELARELKNCAKKRESMTKRNRENEAKRQKVKEELEKLRQPTTRSNILRYQLWEECDRISLYTGNPIPISKLFTYDYEIEHIVPQALIFDDGFLNKTISERSENLAKGSTTAMEYMQTKGEAAVDAYEARIRRAKGISKPKADKLRWLRDDIPDGFIERQLKETQYIAKMSYSLLKDISREVIPMAGSVTAYLRRRWGLEDMLSQINFSRYDEIGQTKEITIHHKDGSQKQKTIVDDWSKRDDHRHHAMDAITVAFASYKNFQYLNTLNARNLEIDNSGEKDAALSPPISKSLVRKLSKEAMENILISRKAGKRSSVWSKFQSKTKTGKHSGKHRIPRGQLHLETVYGSRLRHLPAPTLNRCGLSSLALIVEPAIREVIQKRLASEGGFCKEGVHFRETKKETAFIQ
;
A
#
# COMPACT_ATOMS: atom_id res chain seq x y z
N LEU A 1 -12.42 2.05 40.12
CA LEU A 1 -12.04 3.48 40.14
C LEU A 1 -12.46 4.10 38.83
N THR A 2 -13.10 5.27 38.84
CA THR A 2 -13.34 6.06 37.63
C THR A 2 -12.02 6.64 37.11
N ILE A 3 -12.01 7.15 35.87
CA ILE A 3 -10.80 7.75 35.29
C ILE A 3 -10.37 8.96 36.13
N GLY A 4 -11.32 9.81 36.53
CA GLY A 4 -11.09 10.95 37.42
C GLY A 4 -10.49 10.55 38.76
N GLN A 5 -10.95 9.46 39.37
CA GLN A 5 -10.36 8.95 40.62
C GLN A 5 -8.91 8.52 40.43
N VAL A 6 -8.60 7.84 39.32
CA VAL A 6 -7.21 7.45 39.00
C VAL A 6 -6.34 8.70 38.84
N PHE A 7 -6.82 9.73 38.13
CA PHE A 7 -6.09 10.98 37.95
C PHE A 7 -5.79 11.67 39.29
N VAL A 8 -6.78 11.75 40.19
CA VAL A 8 -6.60 12.40 41.50
C VAL A 8 -5.57 11.65 42.34
N ILE A 9 -5.68 10.32 42.43
CA ILE A 9 -4.75 9.48 43.20
C ILE A 9 -3.31 9.68 42.73
N GLU A 10 -3.09 9.68 41.41
CA GLU A 10 -1.74 9.84 40.85
C GLU A 10 -1.20 11.26 40.99
N ARG A 11 -2.05 12.28 40.79
CA ARG A 11 -1.69 13.68 41.03
C ARG A 11 -1.27 13.86 42.48
N ASP A 12 -2.04 13.34 43.42
CA ASP A 12 -1.80 13.49 44.86
C ASP A 12 -0.55 12.70 45.28
N ALA A 13 -0.32 11.51 44.70
CA ALA A 13 0.91 10.75 44.90
C ALA A 13 2.15 11.51 44.38
N TRP A 14 2.05 12.20 43.24
CA TRP A 14 3.13 13.04 42.73
C TRP A 14 3.35 14.30 43.57
N LEU A 15 2.27 14.98 44.00
CA LEU A 15 2.38 16.14 44.89
C LEU A 15 3.01 15.77 46.24
N ALA A 16 2.73 14.57 46.75
CA ALA A 16 3.31 14.06 48.00
C ALA A 16 4.80 13.69 47.89
N ASN A 17 5.28 13.34 46.69
CA ASN A 17 6.69 13.05 46.45
C ASN A 17 7.11 13.51 45.04
N PRO A 18 7.46 14.81 44.86
CA PRO A 18 7.77 15.38 43.55
C PRO A 18 9.14 14.94 42.99
N CYS A 19 9.79 13.94 43.58
CA CYS A 19 10.99 13.31 43.06
C CYS A 19 10.67 12.47 41.81
N GLY A 20 10.57 13.11 40.65
CA GLY A 20 10.31 12.45 39.38
C GLY A 20 9.75 13.40 38.32
N GLN A 21 9.62 12.91 37.09
CA GLN A 21 9.00 13.66 36.01
C GLN A 21 7.49 13.81 36.30
N GLU A 22 6.95 15.04 36.17
CA GLU A 22 5.51 15.31 36.34
C GLU A 22 4.69 14.35 35.46
N PRO A 23 3.64 13.70 36.00
CA PRO A 23 2.80 12.81 35.21
C PRO A 23 2.20 13.58 34.03
N ASN A 24 2.62 13.24 32.81
CA ASN A 24 2.08 13.88 31.61
C ASN A 24 0.67 13.35 31.31
N PHE A 25 -0.34 13.91 31.98
CA PHE A 25 -1.73 13.52 31.83
C PHE A 25 -2.24 13.66 30.38
N ASN A 26 -1.70 14.61 29.61
CA ASN A 26 -2.06 14.82 28.19
C ASN A 26 -1.60 13.68 27.26
N SER A 27 -0.62 12.88 27.69
CA SER A 27 -0.13 11.75 26.89
C SER A 27 -0.98 10.48 27.09
N ARG A 28 -1.85 10.43 28.09
CA ARG A 28 -2.65 9.25 28.44
C ARG A 28 -3.92 9.20 27.62
N THR A 29 -4.30 8.00 27.20
CA THR A 29 -5.55 7.77 26.46
C THR A 29 -6.37 6.67 27.12
N TYR A 30 -7.66 6.91 27.24
CA TYR A 30 -8.60 5.93 27.77
C TYR A 30 -9.50 5.42 26.66
N SER A 31 -9.95 4.17 26.78
CA SER A 31 -10.93 3.64 25.84
C SER A 31 -12.24 4.39 26.00
N ARG A 32 -12.96 4.60 24.90
CA ARG A 32 -14.29 5.20 24.94
C ARG A 32 -15.24 4.47 25.89
N ALA A 33 -15.15 3.14 25.95
CA ALA A 33 -15.93 2.34 26.90
C ALA A 33 -15.65 2.71 28.37
N SER A 34 -14.40 3.05 28.71
CA SER A 34 -14.04 3.51 30.06
C SER A 34 -14.64 4.89 30.37
N VAL A 35 -14.65 5.79 29.38
CA VAL A 35 -15.26 7.13 29.52
C VAL A 35 -16.78 7.02 29.63
N VAL A 36 -17.41 6.11 28.88
CA VAL A 36 -18.84 5.81 29.02
C VAL A 36 -19.13 5.23 30.41
N ALA A 37 -18.35 4.26 30.88
CA ALA A 37 -18.53 3.68 32.21
C ALA A 37 -18.37 4.73 33.32
N GLU A 38 -17.44 5.67 33.17
CA GLU A 38 -17.31 6.81 34.09
C GLU A 38 -18.52 7.74 34.04
N PHE A 39 -19.00 8.10 32.84
CA PHE A 39 -20.23 8.88 32.70
C PHE A 39 -21.41 8.19 33.40
N GLU A 40 -21.58 6.88 33.20
CA GLU A 40 -22.66 6.11 33.83
C GLU A 40 -22.53 6.07 35.35
N ALA A 41 -21.31 5.94 35.87
CA ALA A 41 -21.06 5.96 37.30
C ALA A 41 -21.37 7.34 37.91
N ILE A 42 -20.94 8.42 37.26
CA ILE A 42 -21.23 9.80 37.68
C ILE A 42 -22.74 10.04 37.64
N TRP A 43 -23.40 9.69 36.54
CA TRP A 43 -24.83 9.89 36.35
C TRP A 43 -25.65 9.15 37.41
N SER A 44 -25.35 7.87 37.64
CA SER A 44 -26.02 7.03 38.64
C SER A 44 -25.89 7.57 40.06
N GLU A 45 -24.76 8.22 40.39
CA GLU A 45 -24.57 8.86 41.68
C GLU A 45 -25.29 10.20 41.77
N GLN A 46 -25.17 11.05 40.74
CA GLN A 46 -25.77 12.39 40.74
C GLN A 46 -27.31 12.34 40.74
N MET A 47 -27.94 11.35 40.09
CA MET A 47 -29.40 11.16 40.14
C MET A 47 -29.94 10.98 41.56
N LYS A 48 -29.13 10.51 42.51
CA LYS A 48 -29.56 10.37 43.92
C LYS A 48 -29.67 11.72 44.63
N HIS A 49 -28.90 12.71 44.18
CA HIS A 49 -28.80 14.04 44.79
C HIS A 49 -29.58 15.11 44.02
N HIS A 50 -29.90 14.86 42.76
CA HIS A 50 -30.50 15.81 41.83
C HIS A 50 -31.75 15.23 41.15
N SER A 51 -32.93 15.54 41.69
CA SER A 51 -34.22 15.09 41.16
C SER A 51 -34.61 15.71 39.82
N GLU A 52 -33.98 16.83 39.45
CA GLU A 52 -34.17 17.53 38.18
C GLU A 52 -33.57 16.79 36.98
N ILE A 53 -32.71 15.80 37.21
CA ILE A 53 -32.06 15.03 36.16
C ILE A 53 -32.91 13.81 35.83
N THR A 54 -33.41 13.73 34.59
CA THR A 54 -34.30 12.65 34.15
C THR A 54 -33.59 11.61 33.27
N GLU A 55 -34.21 10.45 33.09
CA GLU A 55 -33.72 9.43 32.16
C GLU A 55 -33.77 9.91 30.69
N ALA A 56 -34.66 10.86 30.36
CA ALA A 56 -34.67 11.49 29.05
C ALA A 56 -33.41 12.34 28.83
N ASP A 57 -33.02 13.12 29.84
CA ASP A 57 -31.77 13.91 29.80
C ASP A 57 -30.56 13.00 29.67
N ARG A 58 -30.55 11.85 30.37
CA ARG A 58 -29.47 10.85 30.28
C ARG A 58 -29.26 10.42 28.85
N LYS A 59 -30.34 10.06 28.16
CA LYS A 59 -30.30 9.62 26.77
C LYS A 59 -29.82 10.74 25.84
N GLU A 60 -30.27 11.96 26.06
CA GLU A 60 -29.82 13.12 25.29
C GLU A 60 -28.31 13.38 25.45
N PHE A 61 -27.84 13.51 26.70
CA PHE A 61 -26.44 13.77 27.00
C PHE A 61 -25.52 12.65 26.55
N ARG A 62 -25.89 11.40 26.84
CA ARG A 62 -25.09 10.22 26.48
C ARG A 62 -25.05 10.04 24.96
N ASP A 63 -26.20 9.84 24.34
CA ASP A 63 -26.26 9.29 22.98
C ASP A 63 -26.12 10.37 21.89
N TYR A 64 -26.49 11.62 22.19
CA TYR A 64 -26.52 12.71 21.21
C TYR A 64 -25.44 13.77 21.42
N ILE A 65 -25.11 14.12 22.67
CA ILE A 65 -24.16 15.21 22.95
C ILE A 65 -22.73 14.69 23.09
N LEU A 66 -22.49 13.78 24.05
CA LEU A 66 -21.13 13.38 24.43
C LEU A 66 -20.59 12.27 23.51
N PHE A 67 -21.40 11.26 23.24
CA PHE A 67 -20.92 10.07 22.54
C PHE A 67 -21.42 9.98 21.10
N TYR A 68 -22.26 10.88 20.61
CA TYR A 68 -22.67 10.82 19.20
C TYR A 68 -21.48 10.89 18.24
N GLN A 69 -21.41 9.93 17.32
CA GLN A 69 -20.47 9.96 16.21
C GLN A 69 -21.25 9.73 14.92
N ARG A 70 -21.02 10.59 13.93
CA ARG A 70 -21.61 10.40 12.61
C ARG A 70 -21.14 9.07 12.04
N GLN A 71 -22.10 8.23 11.64
CA GLN A 71 -21.80 7.01 10.91
C GLN A 71 -21.01 7.33 9.64
N LEU A 72 -20.11 6.41 9.28
CA LEU A 72 -19.33 6.54 8.05
C LEU A 72 -20.26 6.50 6.84
N LYS A 73 -20.04 7.39 5.87
CA LYS A 73 -20.83 7.39 4.64
C LYS A 73 -20.60 6.09 3.88
N SER A 74 -21.67 5.60 3.26
CA SER A 74 -21.60 4.40 2.41
C SER A 74 -20.58 4.57 1.27
N GLN A 75 -19.61 3.67 1.23
CA GLN A 75 -18.57 3.64 0.19
C GLN A 75 -18.95 2.78 -1.02
N LYS A 76 -20.24 2.43 -1.17
CA LYS A 76 -20.73 1.58 -2.29
C LYS A 76 -20.31 2.09 -3.67
N HIS A 77 -20.19 3.41 -3.83
CA HIS A 77 -19.74 4.02 -5.08
C HIS A 77 -18.29 3.68 -5.47
N LEU A 78 -17.45 3.35 -4.47
CA LEU A 78 -16.07 2.91 -4.65
C LEU A 78 -15.94 1.42 -4.99
N ILE A 79 -17.02 0.64 -5.02
CA ILE A 79 -16.94 -0.77 -5.44
C ILE A 79 -16.72 -0.82 -6.95
N GLY A 80 -15.77 -1.67 -7.39
CA GLY A 80 -15.42 -1.84 -8.81
C GLY A 80 -16.59 -2.32 -9.66
N LYS A 81 -16.50 -2.08 -10.98
CA LYS A 81 -17.45 -2.58 -11.97
C LYS A 81 -16.98 -3.93 -12.52
N CYS A 82 -17.93 -4.77 -12.90
CA CYS A 82 -17.65 -6.06 -13.54
C CYS A 82 -17.10 -5.81 -14.96
N PRO A 83 -16.02 -6.51 -15.38
CA PRO A 83 -15.45 -6.31 -16.70
C PRO A 83 -16.31 -6.90 -17.83
N PHE A 84 -17.14 -7.92 -17.53
CA PHE A 84 -18.12 -8.48 -18.49
C PHE A 84 -19.45 -7.74 -18.52
N GLU A 85 -19.83 -7.10 -17.42
CA GLU A 85 -21.12 -6.42 -17.25
C GLU A 85 -20.85 -5.02 -16.67
N THR A 86 -20.38 -4.08 -17.50
CA THR A 86 -19.82 -2.78 -17.08
C THR A 86 -20.81 -1.84 -16.37
N SER A 87 -22.11 -2.11 -16.47
CA SER A 87 -23.17 -1.42 -15.73
C SER A 87 -23.34 -1.94 -14.29
N ARG A 88 -22.78 -3.10 -13.95
CA ARG A 88 -22.97 -3.78 -12.66
C ARG A 88 -21.68 -3.74 -11.82
N ARG A 89 -21.85 -3.69 -10.50
CA ARG A 89 -20.76 -3.76 -9.52
C ARG A 89 -20.34 -5.21 -9.28
N VAL A 90 -19.10 -5.41 -8.88
CA VAL A 90 -18.58 -6.74 -8.53
C VAL A 90 -19.26 -7.32 -7.28
N ALA A 91 -19.42 -8.64 -7.24
CA ALA A 91 -20.04 -9.34 -6.12
C ALA A 91 -19.11 -9.32 -4.88
N PRO A 92 -19.64 -9.21 -3.65
CA PRO A 92 -18.84 -9.45 -2.44
C PRO A 92 -18.33 -10.90 -2.40
N ARG A 93 -17.13 -11.12 -1.86
CA ARG A 93 -16.56 -12.47 -1.78
C ARG A 93 -17.26 -13.34 -0.76
N SER A 94 -17.86 -12.77 0.27
CA SER A 94 -18.70 -13.50 1.23
C SER A 94 -19.98 -14.03 0.61
N SER A 95 -20.40 -13.51 -0.57
CA SER A 95 -21.67 -13.88 -1.17
C SER A 95 -21.73 -15.38 -1.48
N PRO A 96 -22.83 -16.07 -1.12
CA PRO A 96 -22.99 -17.50 -1.36
C PRO A 96 -22.81 -17.88 -2.83
N VAL A 97 -23.34 -17.05 -3.74
CA VAL A 97 -23.22 -17.20 -5.21
C VAL A 97 -21.76 -17.19 -5.66
N PHE A 98 -20.97 -16.27 -5.12
CA PHE A 98 -19.56 -16.17 -5.47
C PHE A 98 -18.75 -17.32 -4.85
N GLN A 99 -19.05 -17.70 -3.61
CA GLN A 99 -18.40 -18.83 -2.94
C GLN A 99 -18.59 -20.12 -3.73
N GLU A 100 -19.80 -20.34 -4.23
CA GLU A 100 -20.10 -21.50 -5.06
C GLU A 100 -19.39 -21.44 -6.42
N PHE A 101 -19.44 -20.31 -7.11
CA PHE A 101 -18.71 -20.12 -8.36
C PHE A 101 -17.20 -20.34 -8.21
N ARG A 102 -16.60 -19.82 -7.14
CA ARG A 102 -15.19 -20.05 -6.82
C ARG A 102 -14.92 -21.53 -6.57
N LEU A 103 -15.78 -22.21 -5.81
CA LEU A 103 -15.63 -23.64 -5.53
C LEU A 103 -15.58 -24.46 -6.82
N TRP A 104 -16.53 -24.24 -7.74
CA TRP A 104 -16.54 -24.95 -9.03
C TRP A 104 -15.34 -24.60 -9.91
N GLN A 105 -14.91 -23.34 -9.91
CA GLN A 105 -13.68 -22.94 -10.60
C GLN A 105 -12.44 -23.67 -10.04
N ASP A 106 -12.32 -23.77 -8.71
CA ASP A 106 -11.24 -24.48 -8.05
C ASP A 106 -11.27 -25.99 -8.37
N LEU A 107 -12.46 -26.60 -8.39
CA LEU A 107 -12.66 -28.02 -8.75
C LEU A 107 -12.29 -28.31 -10.20
N LYS A 108 -12.66 -27.47 -11.16
CA LYS A 108 -12.32 -27.65 -12.59
C LYS A 108 -10.82 -27.47 -12.85
N HIS A 109 -10.14 -26.60 -12.11
CA HIS A 109 -8.68 -26.41 -12.20
C HIS A 109 -7.89 -27.48 -11.41
N PHE A 110 -8.54 -28.21 -10.53
CA PHE A 110 -7.92 -29.25 -9.73
C PHE A 110 -7.35 -30.37 -10.62
N ARG A 111 -6.17 -30.88 -10.26
CA ARG A 111 -5.52 -32.00 -10.94
C ARG A 111 -5.05 -33.03 -9.92
N VAL A 112 -5.37 -34.28 -10.20
CA VAL A 112 -4.81 -35.46 -9.54
C VAL A 112 -3.53 -35.82 -10.27
N ILE A 113 -2.42 -35.89 -9.54
CA ILE A 113 -1.08 -36.12 -10.08
C ILE A 113 -0.62 -37.49 -9.61
N GLU A 114 -0.23 -38.34 -10.54
CA GLU A 114 0.42 -39.61 -10.26
C GLU A 114 1.92 -39.38 -10.06
N LYS A 115 2.52 -40.04 -9.07
CA LYS A 115 3.96 -39.91 -8.80
C LYS A 115 4.84 -40.53 -9.87
N ASN A 116 4.27 -41.35 -10.77
CA ASN A 116 4.94 -41.94 -11.92
C ASN A 116 5.03 -41.00 -13.14
N GLY A 117 4.43 -39.80 -13.08
CA GLY A 117 4.48 -38.80 -14.16
C GLY A 117 3.15 -38.47 -14.84
N GLY A 118 2.03 -39.10 -14.45
CA GLY A 118 0.69 -38.77 -14.96
C GLY A 118 0.01 -37.59 -14.24
N SER A 119 -0.91 -36.89 -14.92
CA SER A 119 -1.82 -35.93 -14.29
C SER A 119 -3.16 -35.92 -15.01
N ARG A 120 -4.25 -36.04 -14.24
CA ARG A 120 -5.63 -36.00 -14.77
C ARG A 120 -6.48 -34.94 -14.04
N PRO A 121 -7.53 -34.39 -14.68
CA PRO A 121 -8.57 -33.65 -13.98
C PRO A 121 -9.37 -34.56 -13.03
N LEU A 122 -10.17 -33.94 -12.15
CA LEU A 122 -11.21 -34.67 -11.42
C LEU A 122 -12.28 -35.15 -12.41
N THR A 123 -12.80 -36.36 -12.20
CA THR A 123 -14.00 -36.81 -12.90
C THR A 123 -15.21 -35.97 -12.48
N TYR A 124 -16.28 -36.01 -13.26
CA TYR A 124 -17.48 -35.25 -12.94
C TYR A 124 -18.11 -35.69 -11.61
N ASP A 125 -18.16 -37.00 -11.33
CA ASP A 125 -18.64 -37.54 -10.07
C ASP A 125 -17.77 -37.11 -8.87
N GLU A 126 -16.44 -37.12 -9.03
CA GLU A 126 -15.51 -36.61 -8.01
C GLU A 126 -15.75 -35.11 -7.74
N GLN A 127 -16.04 -34.32 -8.78
CA GLN A 127 -16.37 -32.90 -8.64
C GLN A 127 -17.67 -32.70 -7.86
N ILE A 128 -18.73 -33.45 -8.17
CA ILE A 128 -20.01 -33.37 -7.46
C ILE A 128 -19.82 -33.76 -6.00
N ALA A 129 -19.21 -34.91 -5.72
CA ALA A 129 -19.01 -35.41 -4.37
C ALA A 129 -18.20 -34.44 -3.50
N LEU A 130 -17.11 -33.89 -4.05
CA LEU A 130 -16.34 -32.86 -3.36
C LEU A 130 -17.12 -31.56 -3.19
N SER A 131 -17.92 -31.15 -4.18
CA SER A 131 -18.72 -29.93 -4.10
C SER A 131 -19.74 -29.98 -2.96
N ILE A 132 -20.37 -31.14 -2.73
CA ILE A 132 -21.31 -31.37 -1.63
C ILE A 132 -20.57 -31.33 -0.30
N ASN A 133 -19.47 -32.09 -0.16
CA ASN A 133 -18.71 -32.12 1.10
C ASN A 133 -18.14 -30.74 1.49
N LEU A 134 -17.73 -29.94 0.51
CA LEU A 134 -17.18 -28.60 0.71
C LEU A 134 -18.24 -27.52 1.00
N ARG A 135 -19.53 -27.87 1.03
CA ARG A 135 -20.58 -26.97 1.58
C ARG A 135 -20.52 -26.96 3.10
N SER A 136 -20.49 -28.13 3.71
CA SER A 136 -20.45 -28.31 5.17
C SER A 136 -19.06 -28.07 5.76
N VAL A 137 -18.00 -28.30 4.97
CA VAL A 137 -16.61 -28.18 5.42
C VAL A 137 -15.93 -26.91 4.90
N SER A 138 -15.47 -26.06 5.82
CA SER A 138 -14.77 -24.81 5.48
C SER A 138 -13.52 -25.00 4.60
N SER A 139 -12.82 -26.13 4.73
CA SER A 139 -11.69 -26.49 3.87
C SER A 139 -11.21 -27.93 4.04
N LEU A 140 -10.61 -28.49 3.00
CA LEU A 140 -9.96 -29.80 3.01
C LEU A 140 -8.46 -29.65 2.71
N SER A 141 -7.61 -30.29 3.51
CA SER A 141 -6.17 -30.40 3.22
C SER A 141 -5.92 -31.46 2.15
N LYS A 142 -4.79 -31.35 1.46
CA LYS A 142 -4.28 -32.32 0.48
C LYS A 142 -4.43 -33.79 0.94
N SER A 143 -4.04 -34.09 2.17
CA SER A 143 -4.16 -35.44 2.75
C SER A 143 -5.61 -35.92 2.87
N LYS A 144 -6.52 -35.04 3.31
CA LYS A 144 -7.95 -35.35 3.44
C LYS A 144 -8.61 -35.52 2.08
N ILE A 145 -8.21 -34.74 1.07
CA ILE A 145 -8.74 -34.83 -0.28
C ILE A 145 -8.37 -36.19 -0.91
N ILE A 146 -7.10 -36.61 -0.81
CA ILE A 146 -6.66 -37.92 -1.33
C ILE A 146 -7.44 -39.05 -0.67
N LYS A 147 -7.64 -38.97 0.66
CA LYS A 147 -8.45 -39.94 1.40
C LYS A 147 -9.92 -39.93 0.96
N PHE A 148 -10.50 -38.75 0.73
CA PHE A 148 -11.88 -38.59 0.28
C PHE A 148 -12.09 -39.20 -1.12
N LEU A 149 -11.12 -39.03 -2.01
CA LEU A 149 -11.15 -39.62 -3.37
C LEU A 149 -10.85 -41.13 -3.38
N GLY A 150 -10.55 -41.75 -2.23
CA GLY A 150 -10.21 -43.17 -2.16
C GLY A 150 -8.87 -43.53 -2.82
N LEU A 151 -7.99 -42.54 -3.05
CA LEU A 151 -6.74 -42.76 -3.78
C LEU A 151 -5.58 -43.13 -2.83
N PRO A 152 -4.71 -44.08 -3.20
CA PRO A 152 -3.55 -44.44 -2.39
C PRO A 152 -2.51 -43.31 -2.39
N SER A 153 -2.26 -42.73 -1.22
CA SER A 153 -1.29 -41.63 -1.03
C SER A 153 0.15 -41.98 -1.40
N SER A 154 0.48 -43.28 -1.50
CA SER A 154 1.76 -43.77 -2.00
C SER A 154 1.94 -43.47 -3.49
N GLN A 155 0.86 -43.53 -4.29
CA GLN A 155 0.91 -43.38 -5.76
C GLN A 155 0.42 -42.01 -6.24
N TYR A 156 -0.49 -41.37 -5.50
CA TYR A 156 -1.14 -40.13 -5.94
C TYR A 156 -0.80 -38.93 -5.03
N THR A 157 -0.82 -37.75 -5.64
CA THR A 157 -0.77 -36.43 -5.01
C THR A 157 -1.75 -35.51 -5.74
N VAL A 158 -1.98 -34.32 -5.22
CA VAL A 158 -2.89 -33.33 -5.84
C VAL A 158 -2.17 -32.01 -6.07
N SER A 159 -2.68 -31.21 -7.03
CA SER A 159 -2.08 -29.94 -7.46
C SER A 159 -2.22 -28.79 -6.46
N VAL A 160 -3.11 -28.93 -5.48
CA VAL A 160 -3.37 -27.91 -4.44
C VAL A 160 -3.05 -28.45 -3.05
N GLU A 161 -2.55 -27.59 -2.17
CA GLU A 161 -2.28 -27.94 -0.77
C GLU A 161 -3.57 -27.96 0.08
N LYS A 162 -4.53 -27.10 -0.26
CA LYS A 162 -5.78 -26.91 0.46
C LYS A 162 -6.87 -26.46 -0.50
N LEU A 163 -8.02 -27.11 -0.44
CA LEU A 163 -9.22 -26.72 -1.16
C LEU A 163 -10.18 -26.02 -0.18
N THR A 164 -10.58 -24.80 -0.50
CA THR A 164 -11.42 -23.98 0.40
C THR A 164 -12.88 -24.17 0.02
N GLY A 165 -13.71 -24.57 0.99
CA GLY A 165 -15.15 -24.78 0.79
C GLY A 165 -15.96 -23.50 0.85
N ASN A 166 -17.28 -23.62 0.85
CA ASN A 166 -18.18 -22.48 0.98
C ASN A 166 -18.16 -21.95 2.42
N ILE A 167 -17.47 -20.83 2.64
CA ILE A 167 -17.26 -20.25 3.98
C ILE A 167 -18.58 -19.78 4.60
N PHE A 168 -19.51 -19.27 3.78
CA PHE A 168 -20.83 -18.87 4.27
C PHE A 168 -21.58 -20.10 4.75
N SER A 169 -21.73 -21.09 3.86
CA SER A 169 -22.47 -22.30 4.15
C SER A 169 -21.94 -23.07 5.34
N SER A 170 -20.65 -23.40 5.32
CA SER A 170 -20.01 -24.19 6.39
C SER A 170 -20.01 -23.50 7.77
N LYS A 171 -20.18 -22.18 7.85
CA LYS A 171 -20.29 -21.46 9.13
C LYS A 171 -21.72 -21.40 9.63
N VAL A 172 -22.67 -21.15 8.72
CA VAL A 172 -24.10 -21.08 9.06
C VAL A 172 -24.61 -22.47 9.44
N GLU A 173 -24.33 -23.49 8.63
CA GLU A 173 -24.75 -24.89 8.84
C GLU A 173 -24.24 -25.46 10.17
N LYS A 174 -23.07 -25.04 10.65
CA LYS A 174 -22.56 -25.42 11.98
C LYS A 174 -23.40 -24.90 13.15
N ILE A 175 -24.15 -23.83 12.95
CA ILE A 175 -25.01 -23.22 13.97
C ILE A 175 -26.42 -23.76 13.84
N ILE A 176 -26.96 -23.78 12.61
CA ILE A 176 -28.36 -24.14 12.36
C ILE A 176 -28.61 -25.64 12.09
N GLY A 177 -27.56 -26.45 11.95
CA GLY A 177 -27.68 -27.86 11.60
C GLY A 177 -28.02 -28.10 10.11
N ASP A 178 -27.98 -29.38 9.71
CA ASP A 178 -28.07 -29.82 8.30
C ASP A 178 -29.52 -29.80 7.76
N ASP A 179 -30.54 -29.79 8.64
CA ASP A 179 -31.94 -29.93 8.24
C ASP A 179 -32.53 -28.67 7.56
N ARG A 180 -31.80 -27.54 7.54
CA ARG A 180 -32.26 -26.22 7.06
C ARG A 180 -31.47 -25.71 5.85
N LEU A 181 -31.22 -26.58 4.87
CA LEU A 181 -30.41 -26.29 3.67
C LEU A 181 -30.87 -25.06 2.87
N GLU A 182 -32.17 -24.73 2.85
CA GLU A 182 -32.72 -23.54 2.17
C GLU A 182 -32.15 -22.19 2.65
N LEU A 183 -31.65 -22.12 3.89
CA LEU A 183 -31.00 -20.93 4.45
C LEU A 183 -29.56 -20.77 3.96
N VAL A 184 -29.04 -21.78 3.26
CA VAL A 184 -27.62 -21.93 2.96
C VAL A 184 -27.38 -22.15 1.46
N GLU A 185 -28.29 -22.87 0.80
CA GLU A 185 -28.24 -23.18 -0.61
C GLU A 185 -28.84 -22.05 -1.45
N VAL A 186 -28.19 -21.81 -2.59
CA VAL A 186 -28.54 -20.71 -3.48
C VAL A 186 -29.02 -21.28 -4.80
N ASP A 187 -30.29 -21.04 -5.07
CA ASP A 187 -30.84 -21.33 -6.38
C ASP A 187 -30.49 -20.20 -7.36
N CYS A 188 -29.50 -20.47 -8.22
CA CYS A 188 -29.08 -19.52 -9.24
C CYS A 188 -29.99 -19.48 -10.48
N THR A 189 -30.98 -20.37 -10.57
CA THR A 189 -31.94 -20.44 -11.69
C THR A 189 -33.06 -19.41 -11.57
N LEU A 190 -33.40 -19.00 -10.33
CA LEU A 190 -34.41 -17.97 -10.07
C LEU A 190 -34.04 -16.62 -10.69
N ASN A 191 -35.00 -15.91 -11.26
CA ASN A 191 -34.77 -14.64 -11.97
C ASN A 191 -35.34 -13.43 -11.23
N GLY A 192 -34.81 -12.24 -11.55
CA GLY A 192 -35.32 -10.98 -11.02
C GLY A 192 -35.34 -10.92 -9.49
N ASN A 193 -36.46 -10.42 -8.95
CA ASN A 193 -36.63 -10.21 -7.51
C ASN A 193 -36.75 -11.51 -6.71
N GLU A 194 -37.13 -12.62 -7.33
CA GLU A 194 -37.30 -13.91 -6.63
C GLU A 194 -35.95 -14.43 -6.12
N PHE A 195 -34.90 -14.23 -6.91
CA PHE A 195 -33.53 -14.56 -6.53
C PHE A 195 -33.08 -13.81 -5.26
N ASP A 196 -33.33 -12.52 -5.17
CA ASP A 196 -32.94 -11.74 -3.98
C ASP A 196 -33.83 -12.05 -2.77
N LYS A 197 -35.03 -12.60 -3.01
CA LYS A 197 -35.99 -12.99 -1.98
C LYS A 197 -35.73 -14.38 -1.40
N GLN A 198 -34.85 -15.19 -1.98
CA GLN A 198 -34.60 -16.52 -1.41
C GLN A 198 -33.97 -16.43 0.00
N PRO A 199 -34.27 -17.38 0.90
CA PRO A 199 -33.87 -17.30 2.31
C PRO A 199 -32.35 -17.13 2.50
N SER A 200 -31.54 -17.87 1.75
CA SER A 200 -30.07 -17.79 1.81
C SER A 200 -29.50 -16.42 1.47
N MET A 201 -30.06 -15.73 0.47
CA MET A 201 -29.61 -14.38 0.10
C MET A 201 -30.09 -13.34 1.10
N GLN A 202 -31.32 -13.46 1.61
CA GLN A 202 -31.84 -12.56 2.64
C GLN A 202 -31.03 -12.65 3.93
N LEU A 203 -30.72 -13.87 4.39
CA LEU A 203 -29.91 -14.11 5.57
C LEU A 203 -28.50 -13.55 5.37
N TRP A 204 -27.87 -13.85 4.23
CA TRP A 204 -26.56 -13.29 3.89
C TRP A 204 -26.57 -11.75 3.86
N HIS A 205 -27.59 -11.12 3.27
CA HIS A 205 -27.71 -9.66 3.23
C HIS A 205 -27.81 -9.03 4.62
N LEU A 206 -28.55 -9.64 5.55
CA LEU A 206 -28.62 -9.17 6.93
C LEU A 206 -27.25 -9.25 7.62
N LEU A 207 -26.61 -10.42 7.54
CA LEU A 207 -25.30 -10.68 8.14
C LEU A 207 -24.17 -9.82 7.53
N TYR A 208 -24.28 -9.46 6.25
CA TYR A 208 -23.27 -8.65 5.56
C TYR A 208 -23.46 -7.14 5.74
N SER A 209 -24.68 -6.66 5.95
CA SER A 209 -24.98 -5.21 5.90
C SER A 209 -25.22 -4.54 7.25
N SER A 210 -25.54 -5.30 8.30
CA SER A 210 -25.86 -4.74 9.61
C SER A 210 -24.61 -4.67 10.48
N GLU A 211 -24.29 -3.48 10.98
CA GLU A 211 -23.17 -3.26 11.90
C GLU A 211 -23.59 -3.31 13.38
N ASP A 212 -24.89 -3.12 13.65
CA ASP A 212 -25.49 -3.15 14.97
C ASP A 212 -25.92 -4.59 15.32
N HIS A 213 -25.32 -5.14 16.36
CA HIS A 213 -25.51 -6.52 16.80
C HIS A 213 -26.96 -6.76 17.25
N ASP A 214 -27.50 -5.89 18.11
CA ASP A 214 -28.81 -6.09 18.72
C ASP A 214 -29.91 -5.95 17.65
N HIS A 215 -29.77 -4.95 16.77
CA HIS A 215 -30.67 -4.80 15.64
C HIS A 215 -30.60 -5.98 14.66
N LEU A 216 -29.42 -6.57 14.46
CA LEU A 216 -29.22 -7.73 13.60
C LEU A 216 -29.93 -8.97 14.17
N VAL A 217 -29.74 -9.27 15.46
CA VAL A 217 -30.41 -10.39 16.14
C VAL A 217 -31.92 -10.27 16.01
N ALA A 218 -32.48 -9.10 16.36
CA ALA A 218 -33.92 -8.85 16.25
C ALA A 218 -34.43 -8.99 14.80
N SER A 219 -33.63 -8.55 13.82
CA SER A 219 -33.98 -8.66 12.39
C SER A 219 -33.98 -10.10 11.87
N ILE A 220 -33.06 -10.93 12.36
CA ILE A 220 -32.97 -12.36 12.00
C ILE A 220 -34.20 -13.09 12.54
N VAL A 221 -34.46 -12.98 13.85
CA VAL A 221 -35.60 -13.67 14.50
C VAL A 221 -36.93 -13.25 13.90
N LYS A 222 -37.11 -11.95 13.60
CA LYS A 222 -38.34 -11.43 12.97
C LYS A 222 -38.57 -11.99 11.56
N ARG A 223 -37.50 -12.24 10.81
CA ARG A 223 -37.59 -12.64 9.39
C ARG A 223 -37.57 -14.15 9.19
N PHE A 224 -36.91 -14.88 10.08
CA PHE A 224 -36.73 -16.32 10.02
C PHE A 224 -37.28 -16.94 11.31
N SER A 225 -38.57 -17.29 11.31
CA SER A 225 -39.24 -17.91 12.46
C SER A 225 -38.63 -19.26 12.85
N GLN A 226 -37.91 -19.90 11.94
CA GLN A 226 -37.19 -21.15 12.16
C GLN A 226 -35.84 -20.98 12.88
N ILE A 227 -35.37 -19.75 13.16
CA ILE A 227 -34.09 -19.47 13.85
C ILE A 227 -34.37 -19.00 15.28
N THR A 228 -33.73 -19.63 16.26
CA THR A 228 -33.88 -19.25 17.68
C THR A 228 -33.08 -17.99 18.02
N GLU A 229 -33.37 -17.35 19.14
CA GLU A 229 -32.61 -16.17 19.60
C GLU A 229 -31.14 -16.50 19.87
N GLU A 230 -30.86 -17.66 20.49
CA GLU A 230 -29.49 -18.16 20.71
C GLU A 230 -28.73 -18.39 19.38
N GLU A 231 -29.39 -18.97 18.39
CA GLU A 231 -28.81 -19.15 17.05
C GLU A 231 -28.55 -17.80 16.38
N ALA A 232 -29.47 -16.84 16.52
CA ALA A 232 -29.34 -15.50 15.97
C ALA A 232 -28.15 -14.75 16.59
N GLU A 233 -27.91 -14.87 17.90
CA GLU A 233 -26.72 -14.33 18.57
C GLU A 233 -25.43 -14.93 18.02
N LEU A 234 -25.38 -16.25 17.85
CA LEU A 234 -24.22 -16.93 17.26
C LEU A 234 -23.98 -16.52 15.80
N LEU A 235 -25.05 -16.38 15.02
CA LEU A 235 -25.00 -15.92 13.63
C LEU A 235 -24.52 -14.47 13.53
N ALA A 236 -25.01 -13.58 14.40
CA ALA A 236 -24.61 -12.17 14.45
C ALA A 236 -23.13 -11.98 14.82
N ASN A 237 -22.52 -12.96 15.49
CA ASN A 237 -21.09 -12.98 15.79
C ASN A 237 -20.21 -13.50 14.63
N LEU A 238 -20.80 -14.02 13.55
CA LEU A 238 -20.05 -14.51 12.40
C LEU A 238 -19.38 -13.37 11.63
N LYS A 239 -18.08 -13.54 11.38
CA LYS A 239 -17.30 -12.61 10.53
C LYS A 239 -17.08 -13.21 9.15
N PHE A 240 -17.37 -12.42 8.12
CA PHE A 240 -17.13 -12.75 6.73
C PHE A 240 -16.11 -11.81 6.09
N PRO A 241 -15.48 -12.22 4.96
CA PRO A 241 -14.59 -11.33 4.23
C PRO A 241 -15.34 -10.14 3.59
N ASP A 242 -14.86 -8.92 3.85
CA ASP A 242 -15.42 -7.67 3.29
C ASP A 242 -14.91 -7.34 1.87
N ASP A 243 -14.03 -8.18 1.32
CA ASP A 243 -13.47 -7.99 0.00
C ASP A 243 -14.43 -8.42 -1.11
N HIS A 244 -14.16 -7.93 -2.33
CA HIS A 244 -15.04 -8.14 -3.47
C HIS A 244 -14.35 -8.98 -4.55
N ALA A 245 -15.15 -9.70 -5.31
CA ALA A 245 -14.75 -10.49 -6.46
C ALA A 245 -14.34 -9.62 -7.65
N ARG A 246 -13.99 -10.27 -8.77
CA ARG A 246 -13.77 -9.58 -10.06
C ARG A 246 -15.03 -9.47 -10.91
N LEU A 247 -16.01 -10.33 -10.69
CA LEU A 247 -17.23 -10.44 -11.49
C LEU A 247 -18.45 -10.03 -10.65
N SER A 248 -19.48 -9.49 -11.30
CA SER A 248 -20.80 -9.23 -10.70
C SER A 248 -21.60 -10.52 -10.50
N HIS A 249 -22.61 -10.52 -9.63
CA HIS A 249 -23.58 -11.61 -9.52
C HIS A 249 -24.22 -11.99 -10.85
N LYS A 250 -24.57 -11.00 -11.70
CA LYS A 250 -25.15 -11.24 -13.02
C LYS A 250 -24.25 -12.10 -13.92
N ALA A 251 -22.98 -11.69 -14.06
CA ALA A 251 -22.00 -12.43 -14.85
C ALA A 251 -21.74 -13.83 -14.26
N ILE A 252 -21.61 -13.94 -12.94
CA ILE A 252 -21.40 -15.22 -12.26
C ILE A 252 -22.56 -16.17 -12.54
N ARG A 253 -23.81 -15.71 -12.40
CA ARG A 253 -25.01 -16.52 -12.62
C ARG A 253 -25.16 -17.01 -14.07
N LYS A 254 -24.64 -16.28 -15.06
CA LYS A 254 -24.58 -16.77 -16.44
C LYS A 254 -23.52 -17.85 -16.65
N ILE A 255 -22.38 -17.75 -15.96
CA ILE A 255 -21.27 -18.71 -16.11
C ILE A 255 -21.53 -19.98 -15.28
N LEU A 256 -22.21 -19.85 -14.13
CA LEU A 256 -22.35 -20.92 -13.15
C LEU A 256 -23.02 -22.20 -13.69
N PRO A 257 -24.08 -22.16 -14.52
CA PRO A 257 -24.65 -23.37 -15.11
C PRO A 257 -23.65 -24.13 -15.97
N PHE A 258 -22.85 -23.41 -16.78
CA PHE A 258 -21.85 -24.03 -17.63
C PHE A 258 -20.65 -24.55 -16.85
N ILE A 259 -20.15 -23.84 -15.84
CA ILE A 259 -19.01 -24.35 -15.06
C ILE A 259 -19.40 -25.57 -14.20
N ARG A 260 -20.69 -25.74 -13.89
CA ARG A 260 -21.23 -26.94 -13.24
C ARG A 260 -21.46 -28.09 -14.21
N SER A 261 -21.56 -27.85 -15.52
CA SER A 261 -21.84 -28.92 -16.47
C SER A 261 -20.63 -29.81 -16.70
N GLU A 262 -20.87 -31.05 -17.12
CA GLU A 262 -19.83 -31.97 -17.55
C GLU A 262 -19.19 -31.52 -18.87
N GLU A 263 -19.98 -30.93 -19.78
CA GLU A 263 -19.58 -30.46 -21.11
C GLU A 263 -18.45 -29.42 -21.08
N CYS A 264 -18.35 -28.63 -20.00
CA CYS A 264 -17.33 -27.61 -19.84
C CYS A 264 -16.19 -28.12 -18.93
N PRO A 265 -15.00 -28.41 -19.48
CA PRO A 265 -13.88 -28.90 -18.69
C PRO A 265 -13.19 -27.81 -17.85
N ASP A 266 -13.35 -26.53 -18.20
CA ASP A 266 -12.66 -25.44 -17.53
C ASP A 266 -13.45 -24.11 -17.50
N TYR A 267 -12.88 -23.13 -16.81
CA TYR A 267 -13.46 -21.79 -16.70
C TYR A 267 -13.53 -21.05 -18.05
N TYR A 268 -12.58 -21.31 -18.96
CA TYR A 268 -12.53 -20.66 -20.26
C TYR A 268 -13.71 -21.10 -21.13
N SER A 269 -13.94 -22.42 -21.23
CA SER A 269 -15.05 -22.97 -22.00
C SER A 269 -16.39 -22.50 -21.41
N ALA A 270 -16.53 -22.50 -20.09
CA ALA A 270 -17.73 -22.00 -19.42
C ALA A 270 -17.99 -20.50 -19.68
N CYS A 271 -16.93 -19.68 -19.74
CA CYS A 271 -17.08 -18.27 -20.15
C CYS A 271 -17.51 -18.14 -21.60
N ALA A 272 -16.90 -18.90 -22.51
CA ALA A 272 -17.23 -18.87 -23.93
C ALA A 272 -18.70 -19.26 -24.16
N SER A 273 -19.18 -20.34 -23.51
CA SER A 273 -20.58 -20.77 -23.56
C SER A 273 -21.54 -19.75 -22.94
N ALA A 274 -21.09 -18.97 -21.95
CA ALA A 274 -21.83 -17.85 -21.38
C ALA A 274 -21.79 -16.57 -22.24
N GLY A 275 -21.10 -16.59 -23.40
CA GLY A 275 -20.93 -15.44 -24.29
C GLY A 275 -19.87 -14.43 -23.84
N TYR A 276 -18.90 -14.85 -23.03
CA TYR A 276 -17.85 -14.00 -22.49
C TYR A 276 -16.45 -14.41 -22.96
N ASN A 277 -15.65 -13.41 -23.33
CA ASN A 277 -14.23 -13.58 -23.65
C ASN A 277 -13.36 -13.34 -22.40
N HIS A 278 -12.95 -14.42 -21.73
CA HIS A 278 -12.22 -14.37 -20.46
C HIS A 278 -10.87 -13.62 -20.51
N SER A 279 -10.18 -13.68 -21.65
CA SER A 279 -8.86 -13.08 -21.86
C SER A 279 -8.96 -11.63 -22.33
N PHE A 280 -10.15 -11.17 -22.74
CA PHE A 280 -10.35 -9.90 -23.44
C PHE A 280 -9.41 -9.77 -24.65
N SER A 281 -8.98 -10.91 -25.21
CA SER A 281 -8.09 -10.94 -26.35
C SER A 281 -8.90 -10.70 -27.61
N GLU A 282 -8.51 -9.68 -28.36
CA GLU A 282 -9.06 -9.40 -29.69
C GLU A 282 -8.48 -10.43 -30.68
N THR A 283 -9.35 -11.06 -31.48
CA THR A 283 -8.90 -11.86 -32.63
C THR A 283 -8.25 -10.96 -33.69
N LYS A 284 -7.54 -11.55 -34.65
CA LYS A 284 -6.92 -10.79 -35.75
C LYS A 284 -7.97 -10.01 -36.53
N GLU A 285 -9.10 -10.65 -36.85
CA GLU A 285 -10.21 -10.02 -37.57
C GLU A 285 -10.89 -8.91 -36.77
N GLU A 286 -11.12 -9.11 -35.47
CA GLU A 286 -11.69 -8.07 -34.60
C GLU A 286 -10.79 -6.83 -34.55
N ARG A 287 -9.46 -7.05 -34.52
CA ARG A 287 -8.47 -5.97 -34.50
C ARG A 287 -8.42 -5.21 -35.81
N GLU A 288 -8.49 -5.91 -36.94
CA GLU A 288 -8.51 -5.30 -38.27
C GLU A 288 -9.80 -4.50 -38.50
N LYS A 289 -10.94 -5.03 -38.05
CA LYS A 289 -12.26 -4.37 -38.13
C LYS A 289 -12.46 -3.27 -37.07
N LYS A 290 -11.53 -3.12 -36.13
CA LYS A 290 -11.63 -2.12 -35.05
C LYS A 290 -11.63 -0.70 -35.64
N ILE A 291 -12.67 0.05 -35.29
CA ILE A 291 -12.78 1.47 -35.59
C ILE A 291 -11.89 2.22 -34.61
N LEU A 292 -10.87 2.88 -35.15
CA LEU A 292 -9.95 3.71 -34.37
C LEU A 292 -10.56 5.10 -34.17
N LYS A 293 -10.31 5.70 -33.01
CA LYS A 293 -10.72 7.08 -32.76
C LYS A 293 -9.84 8.04 -33.54
N GLU A 294 -10.42 9.15 -33.98
CA GLU A 294 -9.67 10.26 -34.57
C GLU A 294 -8.73 10.93 -33.57
N LYS A 295 -9.16 11.04 -32.31
CA LYS A 295 -8.39 11.59 -31.20
C LYS A 295 -8.76 10.92 -29.88
N LEU A 296 -7.88 11.07 -28.90
CA LEU A 296 -8.11 10.60 -27.54
C LEU A 296 -8.94 11.61 -26.73
N ASP A 297 -9.89 11.09 -25.97
CA ASP A 297 -10.71 11.86 -25.04
C ASP A 297 -9.90 12.23 -23.79
N PRO A 298 -10.07 13.46 -23.24
CA PRO A 298 -9.43 13.84 -21.99
C PRO A 298 -9.96 13.00 -20.82
N ILE A 299 -9.06 12.57 -19.95
CA ILE A 299 -9.43 11.83 -18.74
C ILE A 299 -10.07 12.79 -17.74
N LEU A 300 -11.34 12.55 -17.42
CA LEU A 300 -12.13 13.35 -16.48
C LEU A 300 -11.53 13.30 -15.06
N ARG A 301 -11.67 14.40 -14.32
CA ARG A 301 -11.22 14.50 -12.92
C ARG A 301 -12.01 13.54 -12.03
N ASN A 302 -11.33 12.86 -11.12
CA ASN A 302 -11.89 11.86 -10.21
C ASN A 302 -12.53 10.65 -10.93
N SER A 303 -12.18 10.42 -12.20
CA SER A 303 -12.55 9.18 -12.91
C SER A 303 -11.67 8.02 -12.44
N LEU A 304 -10.44 8.30 -12.04
CA LEU A 304 -9.50 7.37 -11.44
C LEU A 304 -9.25 7.75 -9.97
N ARG A 305 -8.84 6.78 -9.17
CA ARG A 305 -8.60 6.99 -7.73
C ARG A 305 -7.30 7.73 -7.41
N ASN A 306 -6.46 7.98 -8.42
CA ASN A 306 -5.16 8.61 -8.23
C ASN A 306 -5.03 9.84 -9.16
N PRO A 307 -5.04 11.07 -8.60
CA PRO A 307 -4.98 12.29 -9.40
C PRO A 307 -3.63 12.49 -10.11
N VAL A 308 -2.53 11.91 -9.60
CA VAL A 308 -1.23 11.93 -10.29
C VAL A 308 -1.32 11.13 -11.59
N VAL A 309 -1.96 9.96 -11.53
CA VAL A 309 -2.17 9.09 -12.69
C VAL A 309 -3.06 9.77 -13.72
N GLU A 310 -4.18 10.38 -13.31
CA GLU A 310 -5.05 11.16 -14.21
C GLU A 310 -4.28 12.28 -14.92
N LYS A 311 -3.43 12.99 -14.19
CA LYS A 311 -2.62 14.07 -14.74
C LYS A 311 -1.64 13.56 -15.79
N VAL A 312 -0.92 12.47 -15.51
CA VAL A 312 0.06 11.90 -16.45
C VAL A 312 -0.65 11.33 -17.68
N LEU A 313 -1.76 10.61 -17.51
CA LEU A 313 -2.56 10.11 -18.65
C LEU A 313 -3.06 11.25 -19.54
N ASN A 314 -3.47 12.38 -18.96
CA ASN A 314 -3.82 13.56 -19.76
C ASN A 314 -2.62 14.15 -20.50
N GLN A 315 -1.38 14.06 -19.98
CA GLN A 315 -0.20 14.44 -20.76
C GLN A 315 0.04 13.49 -21.94
N VAL A 316 -0.20 12.18 -21.75
CA VAL A 316 -0.15 11.19 -22.84
C VAL A 316 -1.21 11.51 -23.89
N VAL A 317 -2.46 11.77 -23.49
CA VAL A 317 -3.56 12.18 -24.38
C VAL A 317 -3.16 13.39 -25.21
N ASN A 318 -2.64 14.44 -24.57
CA ASN A 318 -2.24 15.66 -25.26
C ASN A 318 -1.09 15.42 -26.25
N LEU A 319 -0.08 14.64 -25.86
CA LEU A 319 1.06 14.32 -26.72
C LEU A 319 0.61 13.53 -27.96
N VAL A 320 -0.20 12.50 -27.77
CA VAL A 320 -0.70 11.67 -28.87
C VAL A 320 -1.61 12.48 -29.79
N ASN A 321 -2.52 13.29 -29.26
CA ASN A 321 -3.36 14.14 -30.09
C ASN A 321 -2.53 15.16 -30.88
N ALA A 322 -1.47 15.73 -30.28
CA ALA A 322 -0.56 16.62 -31.00
C ALA A 322 0.18 15.90 -32.15
N ILE A 323 0.59 14.65 -31.96
CA ILE A 323 1.19 13.84 -33.05
C ILE A 323 0.17 13.57 -34.16
N LEU A 324 -1.08 13.27 -33.80
CA LEU A 324 -2.15 13.00 -34.77
C LEU A 324 -2.53 14.25 -35.59
N GLU A 325 -2.42 15.44 -35.00
CA GLU A 325 -2.68 16.72 -35.63
C GLU A 325 -1.50 17.24 -36.48
N ASP A 326 -0.30 16.67 -36.32
CA ASP A 326 0.90 17.07 -37.07
C ASP A 326 0.83 16.53 -38.51
N GLU A 327 0.89 17.44 -39.48
CA GLU A 327 0.79 17.14 -40.91
C GLU A 327 1.94 16.26 -41.44
N ASN A 328 3.11 16.26 -40.78
CA ASN A 328 4.29 15.50 -41.19
C ASN A 328 4.35 14.10 -40.53
N LEU A 329 3.70 13.91 -39.39
CA LEU A 329 3.74 12.64 -38.65
C LEU A 329 2.48 11.79 -38.86
N GLY A 330 1.30 12.41 -38.76
CA GLY A 330 0.02 11.73 -38.90
C GLY A 330 -0.21 10.60 -37.89
N ARG A 331 -1.06 9.64 -38.26
CA ARG A 331 -1.42 8.51 -37.39
C ARG A 331 -0.30 7.48 -37.32
N PRO A 332 0.16 7.08 -36.12
CA PRO A 332 1.15 6.03 -35.98
C PRO A 332 0.57 4.65 -36.30
N ASP A 333 1.29 3.88 -37.12
CA ASP A 333 0.98 2.47 -37.39
C ASP A 333 1.16 1.61 -36.14
N GLU A 334 2.31 1.74 -35.49
CA GLU A 334 2.69 1.02 -34.27
C GLU A 334 3.00 1.99 -33.14
N ILE A 335 2.60 1.64 -31.91
CA ILE A 335 2.94 2.41 -30.71
C ILE A 335 3.67 1.52 -29.71
N HIS A 336 4.94 1.80 -29.48
CA HIS A 336 5.72 1.11 -28.47
C HIS A 336 5.63 1.84 -27.13
N ILE A 337 5.34 1.10 -26.06
CA ILE A 337 5.23 1.66 -24.71
C ILE A 337 6.08 0.87 -23.72
N GLU A 338 6.90 1.57 -22.94
CA GLU A 338 7.59 0.96 -21.81
C GLU A 338 6.60 0.71 -20.67
N LEU A 339 6.45 -0.57 -20.30
CA LEU A 339 5.76 -0.97 -19.09
C LEU A 339 6.79 -1.30 -18.02
N ALA A 340 6.44 -1.03 -16.76
CA ALA A 340 7.16 -1.56 -15.60
C ALA A 340 6.85 -3.07 -15.38
N ARG A 341 7.00 -3.86 -16.46
CA ARG A 341 6.92 -5.32 -16.46
C ARG A 341 8.32 -5.90 -16.26
N GLU A 342 8.38 -6.96 -15.46
CA GLU A 342 9.59 -7.76 -15.32
C GLU A 342 9.63 -8.87 -16.38
N LEU A 343 10.84 -9.31 -16.74
CA LEU A 343 11.04 -10.50 -17.57
C LEU A 343 10.60 -11.76 -16.82
N LYS A 344 10.21 -12.82 -17.56
CA LYS A 344 9.80 -14.10 -16.96
C LYS A 344 10.92 -14.67 -16.10
N ASN A 345 10.64 -14.87 -14.82
CA ASN A 345 11.57 -15.50 -13.89
C ASN A 345 11.80 -16.97 -14.27
N CYS A 346 13.06 -17.43 -14.15
CA CYS A 346 13.42 -18.83 -14.38
C CYS A 346 12.76 -19.79 -13.36
N ALA A 347 12.70 -21.08 -13.68
CA ALA A 347 12.04 -22.09 -12.84
C ALA A 347 12.56 -22.09 -11.39
N LYS A 348 13.90 -22.10 -11.21
CA LYS A 348 14.56 -22.04 -9.90
C LYS A 348 14.15 -20.80 -9.10
N LYS A 349 14.10 -19.63 -9.75
CA LYS A 349 13.68 -18.38 -9.10
C LYS A 349 12.20 -18.41 -8.72
N ARG A 350 11.31 -18.91 -9.59
CA ARG A 350 9.87 -19.09 -9.29
C ARG A 350 9.64 -20.05 -8.12
N GLU A 351 10.39 -21.14 -8.06
CA GLU A 351 10.35 -22.11 -6.96
C GLU A 351 10.78 -21.45 -5.65
N SER A 352 11.91 -20.75 -5.63
CA SER A 352 12.40 -20.05 -4.44
C SER A 352 11.40 -19.00 -3.92
N MET A 353 10.76 -18.23 -4.83
CA MET A 353 9.71 -17.27 -4.46
C MET A 353 8.47 -17.96 -3.90
N THR A 354 8.04 -19.06 -4.52
CA THR A 354 6.90 -19.85 -4.05
C THR A 354 7.16 -20.43 -2.67
N LYS A 355 8.35 -21.00 -2.45
CA LYS A 355 8.78 -21.52 -1.15
C LYS A 355 8.74 -20.41 -0.08
N ARG A 356 9.34 -19.25 -0.36
CA ARG A 356 9.33 -18.09 0.55
C ARG A 356 7.92 -17.60 0.88
N ASN A 357 7.02 -17.56 -0.12
CA ASN A 357 5.63 -17.15 0.10
C ASN A 357 4.89 -18.15 0.99
N ARG A 358 5.09 -19.46 0.78
CA ARG A 358 4.53 -20.52 1.64
C ARG A 358 5.04 -20.43 3.07
N GLU A 359 6.34 -20.22 3.25
CA GLU A 359 6.94 -20.04 4.58
C GLU A 359 6.34 -18.82 5.30
N ASN A 360 6.17 -17.70 4.60
CA ASN A 360 5.54 -16.50 5.15
C ASN A 360 4.06 -16.72 5.51
N GLU A 361 3.32 -17.45 4.68
CA GLU A 361 1.92 -17.80 4.95
C GLU A 361 1.80 -18.71 6.17
N ALA A 362 2.65 -19.74 6.26
CA ALA A 362 2.69 -20.64 7.41
C ALA A 362 3.06 -19.89 8.71
N LYS A 363 4.05 -19.00 8.68
CA LYS A 363 4.39 -18.11 9.81
C LYS A 363 3.19 -17.26 10.21
N ARG A 364 2.52 -16.63 9.24
CA ARG A 364 1.35 -15.78 9.51
C ARG A 364 0.18 -16.58 10.09
N GLN A 365 -0.01 -17.82 9.67
CA GLN A 365 -1.03 -18.70 10.20
C GLN A 365 -0.74 -19.09 11.66
N LYS A 366 0.52 -19.45 11.98
CA LYS A 366 0.95 -19.68 13.37
C LYS A 366 0.71 -18.46 14.25
N VAL A 367 1.03 -17.27 13.76
CA VAL A 367 0.75 -16.01 14.49
C VAL A 367 -0.76 -15.85 14.77
N LYS A 368 -1.64 -16.20 13.83
CA LYS A 368 -3.09 -16.14 14.08
C LYS A 368 -3.52 -17.12 15.18
N GLU A 369 -3.01 -18.35 15.16
CA GLU A 369 -3.30 -19.36 16.18
C GLU A 369 -2.82 -18.91 17.56
N GLU A 370 -1.64 -18.30 17.66
CA GLU A 370 -1.15 -17.73 18.92
C GLU A 370 -2.00 -16.53 19.39
N LEU A 371 -2.44 -15.65 18.48
CA LEU A 371 -3.35 -14.57 18.84
C LEU A 371 -4.70 -15.09 19.36
N GLU A 372 -5.24 -16.16 18.76
CA GLU A 372 -6.47 -16.81 19.23
C GLU A 372 -6.30 -17.40 20.64
N LYS A 373 -5.17 -18.08 20.92
CA LYS A 373 -4.83 -18.56 22.28
C LYS A 373 -4.75 -17.42 23.30
N LEU A 374 -4.22 -16.28 22.89
CA LEU A 374 -4.12 -15.07 23.71
C LEU A 374 -5.46 -14.30 23.82
N ARG A 375 -6.54 -14.81 23.22
CA ARG A 375 -7.86 -14.15 23.12
C ARG A 375 -7.75 -12.74 22.50
N GLN A 376 -6.79 -12.57 21.59
CA GLN A 376 -6.58 -11.32 20.87
C GLN A 376 -7.20 -11.40 19.48
N PRO A 377 -7.87 -10.32 19.02
CA PRO A 377 -8.41 -10.27 17.66
C PRO A 377 -7.31 -10.46 16.60
N THR A 378 -7.55 -11.31 15.59
CA THR A 378 -6.62 -11.60 14.48
C THR A 378 -6.61 -10.49 13.41
N THR A 379 -6.48 -9.24 13.84
CA THR A 379 -6.43 -8.07 12.95
C THR A 379 -5.08 -7.97 12.25
N ARG A 380 -5.04 -7.28 11.11
CA ARG A 380 -3.77 -6.99 10.40
C ARG A 380 -2.76 -6.28 11.31
N SER A 381 -3.24 -5.39 12.19
CA SER A 381 -2.40 -4.64 13.13
C SER A 381 -1.80 -5.55 14.21
N ASN A 382 -2.62 -6.41 14.83
CA ASN A 382 -2.15 -7.33 15.87
C ASN A 382 -1.17 -8.38 15.31
N ILE A 383 -1.44 -8.90 14.12
CA ILE A 383 -0.50 -9.78 13.42
C ILE A 383 0.84 -9.08 13.21
N LEU A 384 0.82 -7.82 12.75
CA LEU A 384 2.03 -7.04 12.53
C LEU A 384 2.79 -6.76 13.84
N ARG A 385 2.10 -6.37 14.91
CA ARG A 385 2.69 -6.18 16.25
C ARG A 385 3.39 -7.44 16.75
N TYR A 386 2.73 -8.60 16.65
CA TYR A 386 3.30 -9.88 17.05
C TYR A 386 4.53 -10.24 16.20
N GLN A 387 4.47 -10.06 14.89
CA GLN A 387 5.60 -10.33 14.00
C GLN A 387 6.81 -9.44 14.30
N LEU A 388 6.61 -8.15 14.55
CA LEU A 388 7.69 -7.23 14.92
C LEU A 388 8.29 -7.56 16.29
N TRP A 389 7.45 -7.96 17.24
CA TRP A 389 7.87 -8.40 18.57
C TRP A 389 8.73 -9.67 18.51
N GLU A 390 8.31 -10.68 17.74
CA GLU A 390 9.07 -11.91 17.54
C GLU A 390 10.39 -11.65 16.78
N GLU A 391 10.38 -10.76 15.77
CA GLU A 391 11.57 -10.40 15.00
C GLU A 391 12.67 -9.74 15.85
N CYS A 392 12.27 -8.91 16.81
CA CYS A 392 13.17 -8.19 17.70
C CYS A 392 13.52 -8.97 18.96
N ASP A 393 13.38 -10.30 18.97
CA ASP A 393 13.64 -11.17 20.14
C ASP A 393 12.89 -10.72 21.40
N ARG A 394 11.68 -10.17 21.20
CA ARG A 394 10.75 -9.73 22.25
C ARG A 394 11.26 -8.56 23.11
N ILE A 395 12.26 -7.82 22.63
CA ILE A 395 12.79 -6.62 23.30
C ILE A 395 12.51 -5.35 22.47
N SER A 396 12.48 -4.20 23.14
CA SER A 396 12.54 -2.91 22.47
C SER A 396 13.96 -2.63 21.99
N LEU A 397 14.12 -2.24 20.73
CA LEU A 397 15.45 -1.95 20.19
C LEU A 397 16.05 -0.67 20.82
N TYR A 398 15.22 0.31 21.17
CA TYR A 398 15.70 1.59 21.73
C TYR A 398 16.14 1.46 23.18
N THR A 399 15.35 0.79 24.02
CA THR A 399 15.63 0.68 25.46
C THR A 399 16.36 -0.60 25.83
N GLY A 400 16.18 -1.68 25.06
CA GLY A 400 16.63 -3.02 25.40
C GLY A 400 15.72 -3.77 26.39
N ASN A 401 14.64 -3.14 26.84
CA ASN A 401 13.72 -3.74 27.80
C ASN A 401 12.90 -4.86 27.15
N PRO A 402 12.65 -5.99 27.85
CA PRO A 402 11.69 -6.99 27.42
C PRO A 402 10.29 -6.40 27.29
N ILE A 403 9.60 -6.71 26.20
CA ILE A 403 8.22 -6.31 25.94
C ILE A 403 7.31 -7.46 26.38
N PRO A 404 6.52 -7.30 27.47
CA PRO A 404 5.61 -8.34 27.92
C PRO A 404 4.48 -8.54 26.90
N ILE A 405 4.15 -9.80 26.60
CA ILE A 405 3.07 -10.14 25.65
C ILE A 405 1.72 -9.53 26.04
N SER A 406 1.45 -9.40 27.34
CA SER A 406 0.22 -8.78 27.88
C SER A 406 0.11 -7.29 27.52
N LYS A 407 1.25 -6.59 27.39
CA LYS A 407 1.29 -5.16 27.07
C LYS A 407 1.43 -4.89 25.57
N LEU A 408 1.90 -5.85 24.78
CA LEU A 408 2.15 -5.68 23.34
C LEU A 408 0.93 -5.16 22.56
N PHE A 409 -0.27 -5.59 22.92
CA PHE A 409 -1.51 -5.20 22.25
C PHE A 409 -2.17 -3.96 22.85
N THR A 410 -1.60 -3.42 23.93
CA THR A 410 -2.10 -2.23 24.59
C THR A 410 -1.60 -0.97 23.88
N TYR A 411 -1.83 0.19 24.50
CA TYR A 411 -1.39 1.48 24.01
C TYR A 411 0.05 1.84 24.43
N ASP A 412 0.61 1.08 25.38
CA ASP A 412 1.99 1.27 25.86
C ASP A 412 3.03 1.07 24.73
N TYR A 413 2.67 0.29 23.71
CA TYR A 413 3.54 -0.07 22.59
C TYR A 413 2.90 0.29 21.25
N GLU A 414 3.70 0.89 20.39
CA GLU A 414 3.30 1.32 19.06
C GLU A 414 4.24 0.79 17.98
N ILE A 415 3.67 0.63 16.77
CA ILE A 415 4.46 0.33 15.59
C ILE A 415 5.15 1.63 15.19
N GLU A 416 6.47 1.63 15.26
CA GLU A 416 7.33 2.79 15.02
C GLU A 416 8.00 2.70 13.64
N HIS A 417 8.14 3.84 12.96
CA HIS A 417 8.81 3.92 11.66
C HIS A 417 10.28 4.32 11.82
N ILE A 418 11.17 3.32 11.70
CA ILE A 418 12.63 3.44 11.87
C ILE A 418 13.17 4.70 11.19
N VAL A 419 12.82 4.87 9.91
CA VAL A 419 13.01 6.10 9.16
C VAL A 419 11.65 6.79 9.00
N PRO A 420 11.52 8.06 9.40
CA PRO A 420 10.27 8.80 9.31
C PRO A 420 9.62 8.73 7.93
N GLN A 421 8.32 8.49 7.90
CA GLN A 421 7.55 8.40 6.66
C GLN A 421 7.61 9.70 5.84
N ALA A 422 7.81 10.84 6.49
CA ALA A 422 7.99 12.14 5.82
C ALA A 422 9.25 12.21 4.94
N LEU A 423 10.26 11.37 5.19
CA LEU A 423 11.51 11.33 4.42
C LEU A 423 11.42 10.33 3.25
N ILE A 424 11.08 9.07 3.52
CA ILE A 424 11.16 7.98 2.51
C ILE A 424 9.81 7.45 2.04
N PHE A 425 8.69 7.89 2.62
CA PHE A 425 7.33 7.42 2.30
C PHE A 425 7.17 5.88 2.27
N ASP A 426 7.96 5.17 3.08
CA ASP A 426 7.98 3.71 3.17
C ASP A 426 7.18 3.23 4.38
N ASP A 427 6.06 2.53 4.13
CA ASP A 427 5.23 1.89 5.14
C ASP A 427 5.44 0.36 5.21
N GLY A 428 6.52 -0.13 4.59
CA GLY A 428 6.88 -1.53 4.55
C GLY A 428 7.33 -2.08 5.90
N PHE A 429 7.27 -3.41 6.04
CA PHE A 429 7.69 -4.13 7.26
C PHE A 429 9.15 -3.86 7.65
N LEU A 430 10.04 -3.68 6.67
CA LEU A 430 11.45 -3.40 6.89
C LEU A 430 11.72 -2.02 7.52
N ASN A 431 10.77 -1.08 7.40
CA ASN A 431 10.88 0.26 8.00
C ASN A 431 10.12 0.36 9.32
N LYS A 432 9.60 -0.76 9.86
CA LYS A 432 8.77 -0.77 11.06
C LYS A 432 9.45 -1.52 12.18
N THR A 433 9.31 -1.07 13.41
CA THR A 433 9.68 -1.83 14.61
C THR A 433 8.58 -1.68 15.66
N ILE A 434 8.66 -2.43 16.74
CA ILE A 434 7.81 -2.23 17.93
C ILE A 434 8.64 -1.49 18.98
N SER A 435 8.08 -0.43 19.56
CA SER A 435 8.74 0.34 20.62
C SER A 435 7.73 0.88 21.61
N GLU A 436 8.19 1.28 22.79
CA GLU A 436 7.40 2.02 23.76
C GLU A 436 6.89 3.31 23.13
N ARG A 437 5.64 3.67 23.42
CA ARG A 437 5.03 4.89 22.88
C ARG A 437 5.79 6.16 23.27
N SER A 438 6.32 6.21 24.50
CA SER A 438 7.13 7.32 24.99
C SER A 438 8.40 7.52 24.14
N GLU A 439 9.06 6.42 23.76
CA GLU A 439 10.27 6.41 22.95
C GLU A 439 9.97 6.81 21.50
N ASN A 440 8.87 6.31 20.93
CA ASN A 440 8.39 6.71 19.61
C ASN A 440 8.12 8.23 19.53
N LEU A 441 7.45 8.78 20.55
CA LEU A 441 7.19 10.22 20.65
C LEU A 441 8.47 11.04 20.82
N ALA A 442 9.42 10.57 21.64
CA ALA A 442 10.69 11.24 21.87
C ALA A 442 11.58 11.27 20.60
N LYS A 443 11.59 10.19 19.81
CA LYS A 443 12.25 10.15 18.50
C LYS A 443 11.67 11.17 17.51
N GLY A 444 10.34 11.28 17.46
CA GLY A 444 9.67 12.21 16.55
C GLY A 444 10.06 12.01 15.08
N SER A 445 10.69 13.00 14.47
CA SER A 445 11.02 13.03 13.03
C SER A 445 12.50 12.76 12.70
N THR A 446 13.29 12.20 13.61
CA THR A 446 14.67 11.78 13.33
C THR A 446 14.73 10.32 12.90
N THR A 447 15.86 9.88 12.33
CA THR A 447 16.10 8.44 12.12
C THR A 447 16.36 7.74 13.46
N ALA A 448 16.22 6.41 13.47
CA ALA A 448 16.51 5.60 14.65
C ALA A 448 17.96 5.79 15.15
N MET A 449 18.94 5.85 14.23
CA MET A 449 20.34 6.05 14.58
C MET A 449 20.58 7.46 15.15
N GLU A 450 20.06 8.50 14.50
CA GLU A 450 20.14 9.89 15.00
C GLU A 450 19.54 10.01 16.41
N TYR A 451 18.39 9.38 16.65
CA TYR A 451 17.76 9.36 17.96
C TYR A 451 18.67 8.71 19.02
N MET A 452 19.26 7.54 18.72
CA MET A 452 20.16 6.89 19.67
C MET A 452 21.44 7.71 19.92
N GLN A 453 21.93 8.45 18.91
CA GLN A 453 23.05 9.38 19.09
C GLN A 453 22.73 10.51 20.08
N THR A 454 21.49 11.00 20.14
CA THR A 454 21.09 12.00 21.16
C THR A 454 21.17 11.47 22.58
N LYS A 455 21.14 10.14 22.79
CA LYS A 455 21.26 9.50 24.10
C LYS A 455 22.71 9.21 24.53
N GLY A 456 23.69 9.54 23.68
CA GLY A 456 25.12 9.34 23.94
C GLY A 456 25.70 8.03 23.40
N GLU A 457 27.03 7.93 23.39
CA GLU A 457 27.79 6.87 22.74
C GLU A 457 27.49 5.48 23.31
N ALA A 458 27.42 5.34 24.63
CA ALA A 458 27.07 4.07 25.28
C ALA A 458 25.69 3.53 24.86
N ALA A 459 24.73 4.42 24.57
CA ALA A 459 23.41 4.02 24.10
C ALA A 459 23.43 3.54 22.65
N VAL A 460 24.28 4.14 21.81
CA VAL A 460 24.52 3.71 20.42
C VAL A 460 25.18 2.34 20.38
N ASP A 461 26.22 2.10 21.18
CA ASP A 461 26.90 0.80 21.24
C ASP A 461 25.95 -0.32 21.69
N ALA A 462 25.15 -0.04 22.73
CA ALA A 462 24.14 -0.98 23.21
C ALA A 462 23.07 -1.26 22.14
N TYR A 463 22.64 -0.23 21.39
CA TYR A 463 21.72 -0.37 20.28
C TYR A 463 22.30 -1.21 19.14
N GLU A 464 23.54 -0.96 18.73
CA GLU A 464 24.24 -1.76 17.73
C GLU A 464 24.37 -3.23 18.15
N ALA A 465 24.73 -3.47 19.41
CA ALA A 465 24.84 -4.81 19.97
C ALA A 465 23.50 -5.56 19.92
N ARG A 466 22.38 -4.86 20.20
CA ARG A 466 21.03 -5.43 20.08
C ARG A 466 20.69 -5.79 18.63
N ILE A 467 20.99 -4.91 17.68
CA ILE A 467 20.78 -5.19 16.24
C ILE A 467 21.60 -6.40 15.79
N ARG A 468 22.87 -6.51 16.22
CA ARG A 468 23.74 -7.65 15.86
C ARG A 468 23.27 -8.96 16.49
N ARG A 469 22.71 -8.92 17.70
CA ARG A 469 22.23 -10.12 18.43
C ARG A 469 20.89 -10.64 17.91
N ALA A 470 20.01 -9.76 17.44
CA ALA A 470 18.67 -10.10 17.02
C ALA A 470 18.67 -10.98 15.76
N LYS A 471 18.47 -12.30 15.95
CA LYS A 471 18.47 -13.30 14.86
C LYS A 471 17.34 -13.12 13.84
N GLY A 472 16.25 -12.46 14.25
CA GLY A 472 15.09 -12.21 13.39
C GLY A 472 15.27 -11.06 12.41
N ILE A 473 16.18 -10.12 12.68
CA ILE A 473 16.35 -8.90 11.87
C ILE A 473 17.13 -9.23 10.59
N SER A 474 16.47 -9.02 9.45
CA SER A 474 17.12 -9.18 8.15
C SER A 474 18.17 -8.09 7.90
N LYS A 475 19.22 -8.41 7.11
CA LYS A 475 20.27 -7.44 6.73
C LYS A 475 19.71 -6.10 6.20
N PRO A 476 18.74 -6.06 5.27
CA PRO A 476 18.19 -4.79 4.78
C PRO A 476 17.52 -3.93 5.87
N LYS A 477 16.93 -4.57 6.89
CA LYS A 477 16.34 -3.86 8.03
C LYS A 477 17.42 -3.35 8.98
N ALA A 478 18.44 -4.16 9.24
CA ALA A 478 19.59 -3.75 10.02
C ALA A 478 20.30 -2.54 9.40
N ASP A 479 20.39 -2.47 8.07
CA ASP A 479 20.95 -1.31 7.36
C ASP A 479 20.07 -0.07 7.58
N LYS A 480 18.74 -0.18 7.45
CA LYS A 480 17.80 0.93 7.75
C LYS A 480 17.88 1.44 9.18
N LEU A 481 18.05 0.54 10.15
CA LEU A 481 18.23 0.87 11.56
C LEU A 481 19.50 1.70 11.82
N ARG A 482 20.46 1.67 10.89
CA ARG A 482 21.74 2.39 10.95
C ARG A 482 21.79 3.65 10.08
N TRP A 483 20.81 3.88 9.21
CA TRP A 483 20.81 5.05 8.34
C TRP A 483 20.77 6.35 9.14
N LEU A 484 21.69 7.25 8.82
CA LEU A 484 21.55 8.68 9.07
C LEU A 484 20.70 9.30 7.95
N ARG A 485 20.27 10.54 8.13
CA ARG A 485 19.48 11.23 7.10
C ARG A 485 20.19 11.31 5.75
N ASP A 486 21.50 11.47 5.74
CA ASP A 486 22.31 11.59 4.52
C ASP A 486 22.52 10.24 3.81
N ASP A 487 22.36 9.12 4.51
CA ASP A 487 22.48 7.77 3.95
C ASP A 487 21.21 7.31 3.23
N ILE A 488 20.13 8.09 3.32
CA ILE A 488 18.84 7.75 2.73
C ILE A 488 18.97 7.82 1.19
N PRO A 489 18.74 6.71 0.46
CA PRO A 489 18.87 6.73 -0.99
C PRO A 489 17.79 7.60 -1.66
N ASP A 490 18.17 8.42 -2.64
CA ASP A 490 17.28 9.23 -3.51
C ASP A 490 16.44 8.40 -4.52
N GLY A 491 16.21 7.12 -4.21
CA GLY A 491 15.53 6.16 -5.07
C GLY A 491 14.04 6.43 -5.24
N PHE A 492 13.45 5.83 -6.28
CA PHE A 492 12.00 5.80 -6.44
C PHE A 492 11.35 5.08 -5.26
N ILE A 493 10.40 5.75 -4.63
CA ILE A 493 9.59 5.19 -3.55
C ILE A 493 8.69 4.09 -4.14
N GLU A 494 8.44 3.00 -3.40
CA GLU A 494 7.60 1.88 -3.86
C GLU A 494 6.21 2.34 -4.39
N ARG A 495 5.67 3.40 -3.79
CA ARG A 495 4.44 4.06 -4.26
C ARG A 495 4.57 4.56 -5.70
N GLN A 496 5.66 5.27 -6.02
CA GLN A 496 5.88 5.81 -7.37
C GLN A 496 6.04 4.67 -8.38
N LEU A 497 6.68 3.55 -8.01
CA LEU A 497 6.77 2.38 -8.87
C LEU A 497 5.38 1.79 -9.18
N LYS A 498 4.50 1.66 -8.19
CA LYS A 498 3.11 1.21 -8.38
C LYS A 498 2.30 2.19 -9.23
N GLU A 499 2.48 3.49 -9.03
CA GLU A 499 1.86 4.54 -9.84
C GLU A 499 2.30 4.46 -11.30
N THR A 500 3.60 4.29 -11.57
CA THR A 500 4.15 4.09 -12.91
C THR A 500 3.61 2.83 -13.57
N GLN A 501 3.54 1.70 -12.85
CA GLN A 501 2.93 0.47 -13.36
C GLN A 501 1.46 0.69 -13.77
N TYR A 502 0.70 1.43 -12.96
CA TYR A 502 -0.69 1.71 -13.25
C TYR A 502 -0.86 2.68 -14.43
N ILE A 503 -0.05 3.74 -14.51
CA ILE A 503 0.01 4.66 -15.65
C ILE A 503 0.29 3.89 -16.93
N ALA A 504 1.29 3.02 -16.92
CA ALA A 504 1.70 2.28 -18.10
C ALA A 504 0.60 1.31 -18.57
N LYS A 505 -0.06 0.60 -17.63
CA LYS A 505 -1.20 -0.27 -17.94
C LYS A 505 -2.38 0.52 -18.52
N MET A 506 -2.70 1.68 -17.95
CA MET A 506 -3.80 2.50 -18.45
C MET A 506 -3.48 3.13 -19.81
N SER A 507 -2.26 3.61 -19.99
CA SER A 507 -1.77 4.15 -21.26
C SER A 507 -1.86 3.08 -22.35
N TYR A 508 -1.43 1.85 -22.09
CA TYR A 508 -1.59 0.74 -23.02
C TYR A 508 -3.04 0.54 -23.48
N SER A 509 -4.00 0.57 -22.54
CA SER A 509 -5.42 0.44 -22.88
C SER A 509 -5.94 1.62 -23.71
N LEU A 510 -5.41 2.81 -23.45
CA LEU A 510 -5.86 4.05 -24.08
C LEU A 510 -5.30 4.19 -25.50
N LEU A 511 -4.04 3.84 -25.70
CA LEU A 511 -3.36 3.87 -27.00
C LEU A 511 -3.95 2.87 -28.01
N LYS A 512 -4.59 1.80 -27.52
CA LYS A 512 -5.35 0.85 -28.34
C LYS A 512 -6.56 1.45 -29.05
N ASP A 513 -7.01 2.64 -28.66
CA ASP A 513 -8.05 3.38 -29.37
C ASP A 513 -7.49 4.12 -30.60
N ILE A 514 -6.17 4.33 -30.68
CA ILE A 514 -5.51 5.10 -31.75
C ILE A 514 -4.73 4.21 -32.70
N SER A 515 -4.00 3.23 -32.20
CA SER A 515 -3.27 2.25 -33.02
C SER A 515 -3.78 0.84 -32.74
N ARG A 516 -3.81 0.02 -33.79
CA ARG A 516 -4.12 -1.41 -33.71
C ARG A 516 -2.98 -2.20 -33.08
N GLU A 517 -1.76 -1.70 -33.16
CA GLU A 517 -0.54 -2.38 -32.75
C GLU A 517 0.17 -1.60 -31.65
N VAL A 518 -0.20 -1.90 -30.40
CA VAL A 518 0.46 -1.36 -29.22
C VAL A 518 1.37 -2.42 -28.61
N ILE A 519 2.68 -2.17 -28.62
CA ILE A 519 3.70 -3.13 -28.22
C ILE A 519 4.27 -2.75 -26.84
N PRO A 520 4.05 -3.58 -25.80
CA PRO A 520 4.59 -3.32 -24.48
C PRO A 520 6.03 -3.83 -24.35
N MET A 521 6.94 -2.96 -23.91
CA MET A 521 8.35 -3.28 -23.65
C MET A 521 8.65 -3.28 -22.15
N ALA A 522 9.53 -4.17 -21.70
CA ALA A 522 10.00 -4.18 -20.31
C ALA A 522 11.17 -3.20 -20.14
N GLY A 523 11.19 -2.41 -19.05
CA GLY A 523 12.27 -1.45 -18.82
C GLY A 523 13.66 -2.07 -18.69
N SER A 524 13.76 -3.33 -18.24
CA SER A 524 15.02 -4.07 -18.25
C SER A 524 15.53 -4.37 -19.66
N VAL A 525 14.62 -4.60 -20.63
CA VAL A 525 14.96 -4.78 -22.05
C VAL A 525 15.43 -3.46 -22.64
N THR A 526 14.70 -2.36 -22.37
CA THR A 526 15.11 -1.02 -22.79
C THR A 526 16.51 -0.68 -22.25
N ALA A 527 16.75 -0.89 -20.96
CA ALA A 527 18.06 -0.64 -20.35
C ALA A 527 19.18 -1.50 -20.98
N TYR A 528 18.90 -2.77 -21.27
CA TYR A 528 19.85 -3.66 -21.93
C TYR A 528 20.18 -3.20 -23.36
N LEU A 529 19.16 -2.94 -24.18
CA LEU A 529 19.32 -2.49 -25.57
C LEU A 529 20.01 -1.12 -25.63
N ARG A 530 19.63 -0.18 -24.75
CA ARG A 530 20.26 1.13 -24.63
C ARG A 530 21.77 1.03 -24.43
N ARG A 531 22.21 0.16 -23.51
CA ARG A 531 23.64 -0.14 -23.27
C ARG A 531 24.29 -0.79 -24.48
N ARG A 532 23.67 -1.82 -25.04
CA ARG A 532 24.18 -2.54 -26.23
C ARG A 532 24.38 -1.59 -27.41
N TRP A 533 23.43 -0.68 -27.63
CA TRP A 533 23.46 0.33 -28.71
C TRP A 533 24.32 1.55 -28.35
N GLY A 534 24.85 1.62 -27.13
CA GLY A 534 25.76 2.66 -26.67
C GLY A 534 25.09 4.00 -26.39
N LEU A 535 23.77 4.09 -26.36
CA LEU A 535 23.06 5.38 -26.23
C LEU A 535 23.23 6.02 -24.84
N GLU A 536 23.58 5.24 -23.81
CA GLU A 536 23.74 5.74 -22.43
C GLU A 536 24.85 6.80 -22.29
N ASP A 537 26.01 6.56 -22.92
CA ASP A 537 27.16 7.48 -22.90
C ASP A 537 26.95 8.76 -23.73
N MET A 538 25.84 8.87 -24.45
CA MET A 538 25.61 10.00 -25.36
C MET A 538 25.20 11.27 -24.59
N LEU A 539 24.43 11.13 -23.52
CA LEU A 539 23.94 12.28 -22.74
C LEU A 539 25.07 13.01 -22.01
N SER A 540 26.01 12.25 -21.42
CA SER A 540 27.20 12.83 -20.81
C SER A 540 28.07 13.58 -21.83
N GLN A 541 28.10 13.13 -23.10
CA GLN A 541 28.84 13.79 -24.17
C GLN A 541 28.20 15.10 -24.63
N ILE A 542 26.87 15.21 -24.66
CA ILE A 542 26.17 16.42 -25.10
C ILE A 542 26.49 17.61 -24.18
N ASN A 543 26.64 17.36 -22.87
CA ASN A 543 26.92 18.41 -21.89
C ASN A 543 28.37 18.36 -21.36
N PHE A 544 29.26 17.60 -22.00
CA PHE A 544 30.60 17.36 -21.47
C PHE A 544 31.39 18.66 -21.24
N SER A 545 31.33 19.59 -22.19
CA SER A 545 31.99 20.91 -22.07
C SER A 545 31.57 21.67 -20.81
N ARG A 546 30.29 21.60 -20.45
CA ARG A 546 29.77 22.27 -19.25
C ARG A 546 30.26 21.62 -17.96
N TYR A 547 30.36 20.30 -17.92
CA TYR A 547 30.88 19.59 -16.75
C TYR A 547 32.38 19.85 -16.57
N ASP A 548 33.10 19.94 -17.68
CA ASP A 548 34.53 20.26 -17.69
C ASP A 548 34.81 21.70 -17.21
N GLU A 549 34.02 22.68 -17.67
CA GLU A 549 34.08 24.08 -17.19
C GLU A 549 33.86 24.21 -15.67
N ILE A 550 33.05 23.33 -15.08
CA ILE A 550 32.72 23.33 -13.64
C ILE A 550 33.69 22.43 -12.84
N GLY A 551 34.65 21.77 -13.51
CA GLY A 551 35.63 20.90 -12.87
C GLY A 551 35.05 19.57 -12.36
N GLN A 552 33.92 19.13 -12.90
CA GLN A 552 33.25 17.88 -12.53
C GLN A 552 33.67 16.71 -13.43
N THR A 553 34.94 16.67 -13.84
CA THR A 553 35.50 15.63 -14.72
C THR A 553 36.66 14.91 -14.02
N LYS A 554 36.77 13.60 -14.25
CA LYS A 554 37.88 12.77 -13.76
C LYS A 554 38.44 11.90 -14.87
N GLU A 555 39.75 11.67 -14.82
CA GLU A 555 40.41 10.72 -15.71
C GLU A 555 40.30 9.30 -15.14
N ILE A 556 39.82 8.38 -15.97
CA ILE A 556 39.85 6.95 -15.67
C ILE A 556 40.68 6.20 -16.71
N THR A 557 41.44 5.21 -16.25
CA THR A 557 42.16 4.27 -17.12
C THR A 557 41.28 3.05 -17.37
N ILE A 558 40.90 2.83 -18.62
CA ILE A 558 40.14 1.65 -19.03
C ILE A 558 41.14 0.61 -19.54
N HIS A 559 41.17 -0.54 -18.87
CA HIS A 559 41.91 -1.72 -19.31
C HIS A 559 41.02 -2.55 -20.25
N HIS A 560 41.43 -2.67 -21.50
CA HIS A 560 40.76 -3.54 -22.46
C HIS A 560 41.25 -5.00 -22.31
N LYS A 561 40.42 -5.96 -22.75
CA LYS A 561 40.73 -7.40 -22.69
C LYS A 561 41.94 -7.79 -23.56
N ASP A 562 42.33 -6.94 -24.49
CA ASP A 562 43.52 -7.08 -25.35
C ASP A 562 44.81 -6.56 -24.68
N GLY A 563 44.73 -6.07 -23.43
CA GLY A 563 45.87 -5.49 -22.70
C GLY A 563 46.13 -4.01 -22.98
N SER A 564 45.37 -3.37 -23.89
CA SER A 564 45.50 -1.94 -24.17
C SER A 564 44.91 -1.09 -23.04
N GLN A 565 45.59 0.02 -22.73
CA GLN A 565 45.12 1.01 -21.76
C GLN A 565 44.68 2.26 -22.51
N LYS A 566 43.44 2.70 -22.27
CA LYS A 566 42.95 3.99 -22.77
C LYS A 566 42.57 4.89 -21.60
N GLN A 567 43.17 6.08 -21.56
CA GLN A 567 42.69 7.15 -20.69
C GLN A 567 41.41 7.73 -21.29
N LYS A 568 40.38 7.86 -20.45
CA LYS A 568 39.11 8.48 -20.83
C LYS A 568 38.69 9.43 -19.71
N THR A 569 38.46 10.68 -20.06
CA THR A 569 37.86 11.66 -19.15
C THR A 569 36.35 11.42 -19.08
N ILE A 570 35.82 11.26 -17.87
CA ILE A 570 34.39 11.05 -17.61
C ILE A 570 33.90 12.09 -16.63
N VAL A 571 32.58 12.34 -16.64
CA VAL A 571 31.94 13.20 -15.63
C VAL A 571 31.91 12.45 -14.29
N ASP A 572 32.35 13.10 -13.22
CA ASP A 572 32.37 12.50 -11.89
C ASP A 572 30.95 12.35 -11.31
N ASP A 573 30.71 11.19 -10.69
CA ASP A 573 29.42 10.73 -10.14
C ASP A 573 28.19 10.94 -11.04
N TRP A 574 28.37 10.83 -12.36
CA TRP A 574 27.30 11.12 -13.32
C TRP A 574 26.23 10.03 -13.37
N SER A 575 24.98 10.47 -13.30
CA SER A 575 23.80 9.64 -13.57
C SER A 575 23.04 10.16 -14.79
N LYS A 576 22.53 9.24 -15.62
CA LYS A 576 21.65 9.62 -16.74
C LYS A 576 20.42 10.42 -16.29
N ARG A 577 20.04 10.30 -15.01
CA ARG A 577 18.86 10.98 -14.44
C ARG A 577 19.08 12.47 -14.22
N ASP A 578 20.33 12.91 -14.22
CA ASP A 578 20.70 14.31 -14.01
C ASP A 578 20.28 15.20 -15.20
N ASP A 579 20.06 14.58 -16.37
CA ASP A 579 19.55 15.24 -17.58
C ASP A 579 18.17 14.67 -17.98
N HIS A 580 17.12 15.52 -17.98
CA HIS A 580 15.75 15.12 -18.37
C HIS A 580 15.60 14.55 -19.79
N ARG A 581 16.56 14.81 -20.70
CA ARG A 581 16.58 14.23 -22.06
C ARG A 581 16.69 12.69 -22.04
N HIS A 582 17.05 12.08 -20.92
CA HIS A 582 17.04 10.62 -20.79
C HIS A 582 15.68 9.98 -21.07
N HIS A 583 14.57 10.68 -20.86
CA HIS A 583 13.24 10.19 -21.24
C HIS A 583 13.10 10.05 -22.76
N ALA A 584 13.64 10.99 -23.54
CA ALA A 584 13.65 10.91 -25.00
C ALA A 584 14.59 9.80 -25.49
N MET A 585 15.73 9.61 -24.84
CA MET A 585 16.65 8.50 -25.11
C MET A 585 16.00 7.13 -24.89
N ASP A 586 15.30 6.99 -23.77
CA ASP A 586 14.57 5.77 -23.45
C ASP A 586 13.43 5.56 -24.47
N ALA A 587 12.72 6.62 -24.88
CA ALA A 587 11.68 6.55 -25.91
C ALA A 587 12.22 6.13 -27.30
N ILE A 588 13.37 6.67 -27.74
CA ILE A 588 14.03 6.25 -28.99
C ILE A 588 14.43 4.78 -28.91
N THR A 589 14.98 4.35 -27.77
CA THR A 589 15.35 2.95 -27.57
C THR A 589 14.12 2.04 -27.67
N VAL A 590 13.01 2.45 -27.06
CA VAL A 590 11.74 1.72 -27.10
C VAL A 590 11.16 1.67 -28.51
N ALA A 591 11.21 2.77 -29.27
CA ALA A 591 10.72 2.83 -30.64
C ALA A 591 11.48 1.87 -31.58
N PHE A 592 12.81 1.79 -31.47
CA PHE A 592 13.60 0.85 -32.28
C PHE A 592 13.58 -0.59 -31.78
N ALA A 593 13.13 -0.83 -30.56
CA ALA A 593 13.09 -2.18 -30.00
C ALA A 593 11.92 -2.98 -30.58
N SER A 594 12.22 -4.09 -31.24
CA SER A 594 11.18 -4.96 -31.79
C SER A 594 10.64 -5.96 -30.75
N TYR A 595 9.46 -6.51 -31.03
CA TYR A 595 8.91 -7.61 -30.24
C TYR A 595 9.82 -8.87 -30.24
N LYS A 596 10.61 -9.08 -31.30
CA LYS A 596 11.60 -10.18 -31.37
C LYS A 596 12.69 -10.01 -30.32
N ASN A 597 13.20 -8.78 -30.13
CA ASN A 597 14.20 -8.46 -29.11
C ASN A 597 13.66 -8.83 -27.71
N PHE A 598 12.41 -8.47 -27.45
CA PHE A 598 11.73 -8.80 -26.19
C PHE A 598 11.58 -10.32 -26.01
N GLN A 599 11.06 -11.04 -27.01
CA GLN A 599 10.88 -12.50 -26.92
C GLN A 599 12.18 -13.25 -26.70
N TYR A 600 13.25 -12.85 -27.37
CA TYR A 600 14.57 -13.45 -27.23
C TYR A 600 15.11 -13.28 -25.81
N LEU A 601 15.19 -12.05 -25.29
CA LEU A 601 15.68 -11.77 -23.94
C LEU A 601 14.80 -12.41 -22.86
N ASN A 602 13.49 -12.45 -23.08
CA ASN A 602 12.56 -13.10 -22.17
C ASN A 602 12.76 -14.62 -22.13
N THR A 603 13.08 -15.24 -23.27
CA THR A 603 13.36 -16.68 -23.35
C THR A 603 14.68 -17.03 -22.68
N LEU A 604 15.73 -16.24 -22.90
CA LEU A 604 17.01 -16.39 -22.20
C LEU A 604 16.84 -16.28 -20.69
N ASN A 605 16.16 -15.25 -20.21
CA ASN A 605 15.91 -15.05 -18.77
C ASN A 605 15.05 -16.18 -18.17
N ALA A 606 14.04 -16.66 -18.90
CA ALA A 606 13.19 -17.76 -18.44
C ALA A 606 13.94 -19.10 -18.34
N ARG A 607 14.89 -19.34 -19.25
CA ARG A 607 15.73 -20.56 -19.27
C ARG A 607 17.03 -20.42 -18.47
N ASN A 608 17.32 -19.22 -17.95
CA ASN A 608 18.57 -18.90 -17.28
C ASN A 608 19.81 -19.18 -18.16
N LEU A 609 19.70 -18.84 -19.44
CA LEU A 609 20.78 -18.97 -20.42
C LEU A 609 21.56 -17.67 -20.53
N GLU A 610 22.87 -17.77 -20.76
CA GLU A 610 23.71 -16.62 -21.09
C GLU A 610 23.41 -16.11 -22.50
N ILE A 611 23.74 -14.84 -22.73
CA ILE A 611 23.60 -14.21 -24.04
C ILE A 611 24.75 -14.72 -24.91
N ASP A 612 24.38 -15.42 -25.97
CA ASP A 612 25.30 -15.88 -27.00
C ASP A 612 25.68 -14.70 -27.91
N ASN A 613 26.93 -14.24 -27.81
CA ASN A 613 27.45 -13.12 -28.59
C ASN A 613 27.98 -13.54 -29.97
N SER A 614 27.60 -14.72 -30.49
CA SER A 614 28.07 -15.24 -31.78
C SER A 614 26.97 -15.24 -32.88
N GLY A 615 27.36 -14.91 -34.12
CA GLY A 615 26.57 -15.12 -35.34
C GLY A 615 25.19 -14.44 -35.40
N GLU A 616 24.20 -15.14 -35.97
CA GLU A 616 22.83 -14.66 -36.24
C GLU A 616 22.06 -14.12 -35.02
N LYS A 617 22.37 -14.60 -33.81
CA LYS A 617 21.69 -14.17 -32.58
C LYS A 617 22.11 -12.77 -32.14
N ASP A 618 23.30 -12.32 -32.54
CA ASP A 618 23.75 -10.94 -32.30
C ASP A 618 23.06 -9.93 -33.25
N ALA A 619 22.71 -10.38 -34.46
CA ALA A 619 21.90 -9.58 -35.38
C ALA A 619 20.49 -9.30 -34.82
N ALA A 620 19.89 -10.25 -34.08
CA ALA A 620 18.58 -10.09 -33.45
C ALA A 620 18.54 -9.03 -32.33
N LEU A 621 19.70 -8.63 -31.78
CA LEU A 621 19.84 -7.59 -30.76
C LEU A 621 20.42 -6.28 -31.30
N SER A 622 20.72 -6.24 -32.60
CA SER A 622 21.21 -5.05 -33.27
C SER A 622 20.05 -4.09 -33.58
N PRO A 623 20.31 -2.77 -33.64
CA PRO A 623 19.30 -1.82 -34.07
C PRO A 623 18.95 -2.05 -35.56
N PRO A 624 17.76 -1.60 -36.02
CA PRO A 624 17.33 -1.80 -37.41
C PRO A 624 18.19 -1.07 -38.44
N ILE A 625 18.93 -0.04 -38.02
CA ILE A 625 19.96 0.65 -38.82
C ILE A 625 21.30 0.55 -38.09
N SER A 626 22.40 0.94 -38.77
CA SER A 626 23.74 0.83 -38.18
C SER A 626 23.84 1.57 -36.84
N LYS A 627 24.50 0.93 -35.86
CA LYS A 627 24.65 1.48 -34.50
C LYS A 627 25.26 2.89 -34.48
N SER A 628 26.22 3.15 -35.37
CA SER A 628 26.85 4.47 -35.52
C SER A 628 25.84 5.52 -36.00
N LEU A 629 24.96 5.17 -36.93
CA LEU A 629 23.94 6.06 -37.46
C LEU A 629 22.83 6.34 -36.43
N VAL A 630 22.33 5.32 -35.72
CA VAL A 630 21.37 5.52 -34.61
C VAL A 630 21.95 6.50 -33.60
N ARG A 631 23.20 6.29 -33.19
CA ARG A 631 23.88 7.15 -32.23
C ARG A 631 23.97 8.60 -32.74
N LYS A 632 24.41 8.80 -33.98
CA LYS A 632 24.57 10.13 -34.58
C LYS A 632 23.23 10.88 -34.62
N LEU A 633 22.20 10.27 -35.23
CA LEU A 633 20.88 10.88 -35.37
C LEU A 633 20.21 11.14 -34.01
N SER A 634 20.34 10.20 -33.08
CA SER A 634 19.80 10.38 -31.72
C SER A 634 20.48 11.55 -30.99
N LYS A 635 21.78 11.76 -31.21
CA LYS A 635 22.54 12.86 -30.62
C LYS A 635 22.04 14.20 -31.17
N GLU A 636 21.99 14.33 -32.49
CA GLU A 636 21.51 15.54 -33.19
C GLU A 636 20.07 15.89 -32.77
N ALA A 637 19.18 14.89 -32.70
CA ALA A 637 17.82 15.09 -32.24
C ALA A 637 17.76 15.57 -30.78
N MET A 638 18.57 15.00 -29.88
CA MET A 638 18.58 15.37 -28.46
C MET A 638 19.19 16.74 -28.17
N GLU A 639 20.19 17.17 -28.94
CA GLU A 639 20.79 18.50 -28.82
C GLU A 639 19.73 19.60 -29.04
N ASN A 640 18.78 19.35 -29.94
CA ASN A 640 17.66 20.25 -30.25
C ASN A 640 16.53 20.23 -29.19
N ILE A 641 16.55 19.32 -28.22
CA ILE A 641 15.52 19.25 -27.18
C ILE A 641 15.77 20.33 -26.13
N LEU A 642 14.84 21.29 -26.05
CA LEU A 642 14.81 22.30 -24.99
C LEU A 642 14.25 21.71 -23.69
N ILE A 643 15.06 21.72 -22.63
CA ILE A 643 14.64 21.29 -21.30
C ILE A 643 14.02 22.49 -20.56
N SER A 644 12.70 22.53 -20.46
CA SER A 644 12.02 23.50 -19.62
C SER A 644 12.09 23.08 -18.15
N ARG A 645 12.90 23.78 -17.35
CA ARG A 645 12.81 23.68 -15.89
C ARG A 645 11.56 24.43 -15.45
N LYS A 646 10.62 23.71 -14.84
CA LYS A 646 9.30 24.24 -14.47
C LYS A 646 9.42 25.55 -13.68
N ALA A 647 8.73 26.60 -14.14
CA ALA A 647 8.52 27.79 -13.32
C ALA A 647 7.89 27.40 -11.97
N GLY A 648 8.25 28.10 -10.89
CA GLY A 648 7.80 27.80 -9.52
C GLY A 648 6.28 27.61 -9.37
N LYS A 649 5.83 27.07 -8.22
CA LYS A 649 4.41 26.79 -7.94
C LYS A 649 3.54 28.00 -8.35
N ARG A 650 2.63 27.81 -9.31
CA ARG A 650 1.67 28.85 -9.73
C ARG A 650 0.79 29.20 -8.53
N SER A 651 1.04 30.36 -7.92
CA SER A 651 0.28 30.86 -6.76
C SER A 651 -1.19 31.16 -7.08
N SER A 652 -1.52 31.31 -8.37
CA SER A 652 -2.89 31.55 -8.84
C SER A 652 -3.18 30.92 -10.20
N VAL A 653 -4.45 30.58 -10.43
CA VAL A 653 -4.96 29.99 -11.67
C VAL A 653 -6.19 30.77 -12.13
N TRP A 654 -6.33 30.94 -13.44
CA TRP A 654 -7.55 31.51 -14.03
C TRP A 654 -8.73 30.56 -13.87
N SER A 655 -9.82 31.05 -13.27
CA SER A 655 -11.10 30.35 -13.18
C SER A 655 -12.20 31.14 -13.87
N LYS A 656 -13.12 30.43 -14.51
CA LYS A 656 -14.35 31.00 -15.06
C LYS A 656 -15.41 30.97 -13.96
N PHE A 657 -16.08 32.09 -13.72
CA PHE A 657 -17.26 32.12 -12.84
C PHE A 657 -18.50 32.47 -13.65
N GLN A 658 -19.64 31.96 -13.19
CA GLN A 658 -20.95 32.36 -13.67
C GLN A 658 -21.78 32.73 -12.44
N SER A 659 -22.23 33.98 -12.38
CA SER A 659 -23.12 34.48 -11.33
C SER A 659 -24.44 34.91 -11.95
N LYS A 660 -25.55 34.53 -11.31
CA LYS A 660 -26.88 35.05 -11.64
C LYS A 660 -27.16 36.22 -10.71
N THR A 661 -27.40 37.39 -11.28
CA THR A 661 -27.89 38.57 -10.57
C THR A 661 -29.32 38.87 -11.03
N LYS A 662 -30.03 39.76 -10.32
CA LYS A 662 -31.39 40.19 -10.70
C LYS A 662 -31.44 40.83 -12.10
N THR A 663 -30.33 41.38 -12.58
CA THR A 663 -30.20 42.08 -13.87
C THR A 663 -29.62 41.21 -15.00
N GLY A 664 -29.28 39.94 -14.73
CA GLY A 664 -28.78 39.01 -15.76
C GLY A 664 -27.68 38.04 -15.29
N LYS A 665 -27.22 37.20 -16.22
CA LYS A 665 -26.08 36.29 -16.01
C LYS A 665 -24.78 37.02 -16.32
N HIS A 666 -23.93 37.22 -15.31
CA HIS A 666 -22.57 37.72 -15.51
C HIS A 666 -21.59 36.54 -15.50
N SER A 667 -20.76 36.46 -16.54
CA SER A 667 -19.67 35.49 -16.62
C SER A 667 -18.35 36.21 -16.88
N GLY A 668 -17.29 35.77 -16.22
CA GLY A 668 -15.97 36.39 -16.33
C GLY A 668 -14.85 35.43 -15.97
N LYS A 669 -13.61 35.88 -16.17
CA LYS A 669 -12.39 35.17 -15.74
C LYS A 669 -11.77 35.92 -14.57
N HIS A 670 -11.44 35.24 -13.49
CA HIS A 670 -10.68 35.80 -12.37
C HIS A 670 -9.54 34.87 -11.96
N ARG A 671 -8.50 35.43 -11.34
CA ARG A 671 -7.42 34.61 -10.75
C ARG A 671 -7.85 34.15 -9.37
N ILE A 672 -7.83 32.84 -9.15
CA ILE A 672 -8.04 32.24 -7.83
C ILE A 672 -6.68 31.85 -7.27
N PRO A 673 -6.35 32.24 -6.03
CA PRO A 673 -5.16 31.73 -5.35
C PRO A 673 -5.27 30.21 -5.17
N ARG A 674 -4.21 29.47 -5.51
CA ARG A 674 -4.15 28.01 -5.35
C ARG A 674 -2.90 27.67 -4.55
N GLY A 675 -3.09 27.18 -3.33
CA GLY A 675 -2.00 26.78 -2.45
C GLY A 675 -2.36 26.98 -0.98
N GLN A 676 -1.43 26.58 -0.12
CA GLN A 676 -1.45 26.87 1.30
C GLN A 676 -1.34 28.39 1.51
N LEU A 677 -2.31 28.99 2.22
CA LEU A 677 -2.37 30.45 2.43
C LEU A 677 -1.39 30.94 3.51
N HIS A 678 -1.14 30.10 4.52
CA HIS A 678 -0.18 30.33 5.60
C HIS A 678 0.36 28.97 6.06
N LEU A 679 1.52 28.97 6.73
CA LEU A 679 2.04 27.77 7.38
C LEU A 679 1.03 27.23 8.39
N GLU A 680 1.04 25.91 8.63
CA GLU A 680 0.13 25.28 9.62
C GLU A 680 0.43 25.75 11.05
N THR A 681 1.69 26.12 11.32
CA THR A 681 2.12 26.67 12.60
C THR A 681 1.58 28.09 12.79
N VAL A 682 0.70 28.26 13.76
CA VAL A 682 0.20 29.57 14.20
C VAL A 682 1.11 30.10 15.30
N TYR A 683 1.71 31.27 15.08
CA TYR A 683 2.46 31.98 16.11
C TYR A 683 1.52 33.00 16.79
N GLY A 684 1.48 33.00 18.11
CA GLY A 684 0.77 34.05 18.86
C GLY A 684 1.47 35.39 18.65
N SER A 685 0.74 36.40 18.19
CA SER A 685 1.22 37.79 18.16
C SER A 685 0.93 38.44 19.51
N ARG A 686 1.98 38.78 20.27
CA ARG A 686 1.89 39.82 21.29
C ARG A 686 2.45 41.10 20.68
N LEU A 687 1.70 42.21 20.79
CA LEU A 687 2.26 43.55 20.60
C LEU A 687 3.38 43.73 21.63
N ARG A 688 4.61 43.41 21.23
CA ARG A 688 5.82 43.81 21.94
C ARG A 688 6.41 44.96 21.15
N HIS A 689 6.58 46.11 21.81
CA HIS A 689 7.43 47.17 21.29
C HIS A 689 8.85 46.59 21.14
N LEU A 690 9.23 46.31 19.89
CA LEU A 690 10.53 45.81 19.42
C LEU A 690 10.96 44.39 19.92
N PRO A 691 11.69 43.62 19.10
CA PRO A 691 12.01 42.23 19.40
C PRO A 691 13.14 42.15 20.42
N ALA A 692 12.83 41.80 21.67
CA ALA A 692 13.79 41.10 22.50
C ALA A 692 13.95 39.68 21.92
N PRO A 693 15.18 39.22 21.58
CA PRO A 693 15.40 37.89 21.06
C PRO A 693 14.88 36.85 22.07
N THR A 694 14.03 35.93 21.62
CA THR A 694 13.64 34.76 22.40
C THR A 694 14.85 33.85 22.56
N LEU A 695 15.53 33.98 23.69
CA LEU A 695 16.64 33.13 24.09
C LEU A 695 16.12 31.79 24.62
N ASN A 696 15.72 30.91 23.68
CA ASN A 696 15.46 29.52 24.03
C ASN A 696 16.76 28.75 24.32
N ARG A 697 17.88 29.21 23.74
CA ARG A 697 19.24 28.67 23.87
C ARG A 697 20.23 29.83 23.99
N CYS A 698 20.94 29.95 25.11
CA CYS A 698 21.91 31.03 25.34
C CYS A 698 23.34 30.56 25.04
N GLY A 699 24.08 31.34 24.23
CA GLY A 699 25.54 31.23 24.08
C GLY A 699 26.28 32.44 24.65
N LEU A 700 27.62 32.46 24.55
CA LEU A 700 28.46 33.58 25.04
C LEU A 700 28.04 34.94 24.44
N SER A 701 27.72 34.97 23.15
CA SER A 701 27.24 36.18 22.45
C SER A 701 25.88 36.68 22.94
N SER A 702 25.12 35.82 23.63
CA SER A 702 23.77 36.13 24.11
C SER A 702 23.72 36.68 25.54
N LEU A 703 24.82 36.60 26.31
CA LEU A 703 24.91 37.11 27.68
C LEU A 703 24.63 38.61 27.77
N ALA A 704 25.03 39.37 26.73
CA ALA A 704 24.81 40.81 26.64
C ALA A 704 23.33 41.20 26.56
N LEU A 705 22.44 40.27 26.18
CA LEU A 705 21.00 40.49 26.02
C LEU A 705 20.22 40.25 27.32
N ILE A 706 20.86 39.69 28.35
CA ILE A 706 20.24 39.40 29.66
C ILE A 706 20.39 40.63 30.54
N VAL A 707 19.30 41.32 30.83
CA VAL A 707 19.31 42.60 31.58
C VAL A 707 19.63 42.40 33.07
N GLU A 708 19.20 41.27 33.64
CA GLU A 708 19.33 40.97 35.08
C GLU A 708 20.74 40.45 35.44
N PRO A 709 21.51 41.15 36.30
CA PRO A 709 22.90 40.78 36.61
C PRO A 709 23.05 39.40 37.23
N ALA A 710 22.15 39.03 38.15
CA ALA A 710 22.18 37.74 38.83
C ALA A 710 21.99 36.55 37.87
N ILE A 711 21.05 36.67 36.93
CA ILE A 711 20.80 35.63 35.91
C ILE A 711 21.99 35.54 34.94
N ARG A 712 22.58 36.69 34.59
CA ARG A 712 23.76 36.75 33.72
C ARG A 712 24.97 36.03 34.34
N GLU A 713 25.25 36.24 35.62
CA GLU A 713 26.34 35.55 36.32
C GLU A 713 26.14 34.03 36.39
N VAL A 714 24.91 33.58 36.68
CA VAL A 714 24.60 32.15 36.76
C VAL A 714 24.81 31.47 35.40
N ILE A 715 24.32 32.07 34.31
CA ILE A 715 24.51 31.54 32.96
C ILE A 715 25.99 31.60 32.56
N GLN A 716 26.73 32.65 32.94
CA GLN A 716 28.16 32.77 32.66
C GLN A 716 28.99 31.69 33.36
N LYS A 717 28.70 31.40 34.65
CA LYS A 717 29.35 30.30 35.38
C LYS A 717 29.07 28.94 34.73
N ARG A 718 27.84 28.70 34.29
CA ARG A 718 27.43 27.44 33.67
C ARG A 718 28.04 27.23 32.28
N LEU A 719 28.11 28.29 31.48
CA LEU A 719 28.82 28.28 30.20
C LEU A 719 30.34 28.05 30.40
N ALA A 720 30.93 28.60 31.47
CA ALA A 720 32.34 28.40 31.79
C ALA A 720 32.65 26.95 32.23
N SER A 721 31.78 26.32 33.02
CA SER A 721 31.95 24.91 33.41
C SER A 721 31.83 23.93 32.24
N GLU A 722 31.14 24.30 31.16
CA GLU A 722 30.94 23.48 29.96
C GLU A 722 31.88 23.85 28.79
N GLY A 723 32.98 24.57 29.06
CA GLY A 723 34.01 24.85 28.05
C GLY A 723 33.64 25.93 27.02
N GLY A 724 32.69 26.81 27.34
CA GLY A 724 32.35 27.99 26.53
C GLY A 724 31.44 27.73 25.32
N PHE A 725 31.04 26.48 25.05
CA PHE A 725 30.18 26.14 23.92
C PHE A 725 29.25 24.95 24.23
N CYS A 726 27.97 25.20 24.51
CA CYS A 726 26.96 24.14 24.62
C CYS A 726 26.26 23.94 23.26
N LYS A 727 26.45 22.78 22.62
CA LYS A 727 25.80 22.40 21.35
C LYS A 727 24.27 22.47 21.41
N GLU A 728 23.70 22.31 22.61
CA GLU A 728 22.26 22.38 22.84
C GLU A 728 21.78 23.71 23.42
N GLY A 729 22.69 24.63 23.76
CA GLY A 729 22.38 25.89 24.44
C GLY A 729 21.76 25.70 25.83
N VAL A 730 22.06 26.61 26.77
CA VAL A 730 21.49 26.53 28.12
C VAL A 730 20.01 26.96 28.07
N HIS A 731 19.11 26.13 28.60
CA HIS A 731 17.67 26.40 28.60
C HIS A 731 17.32 27.46 29.67
N PHE A 732 16.90 28.64 29.23
CA PHE A 732 16.65 29.80 30.10
C PHE A 732 15.55 29.58 31.16
N ARG A 733 14.63 28.61 30.94
CA ARG A 733 13.56 28.28 31.89
C ARG A 733 14.03 27.53 33.12
N GLU A 734 15.06 26.69 32.99
CA GLU A 734 15.60 25.92 34.12
C GLU A 734 16.44 26.80 35.04
N THR A 735 17.20 27.74 34.48
CA THR A 735 18.01 28.72 35.23
C THR A 735 17.16 29.74 36.00
N LYS A 736 15.94 30.03 35.52
CA LYS A 736 14.96 30.85 36.27
C LYS A 736 14.42 30.14 37.52
N LYS A 737 14.36 28.81 37.53
CA LYS A 737 13.96 28.03 38.72
C LYS A 737 15.07 28.00 39.78
N GLU A 738 16.33 27.94 39.37
CA GLU A 738 17.48 27.99 40.29
C GLU A 738 17.63 29.36 40.97
N THR A 739 17.34 30.46 40.27
CA THR A 739 17.37 31.82 40.85
C THR A 739 16.19 32.10 41.79
N ALA A 740 15.02 31.48 41.54
CA ALA A 740 13.88 31.54 42.46
C ALA A 740 14.08 30.74 43.76
N PHE A 741 15.12 29.90 43.83
CA PHE A 741 15.53 29.18 45.05
C PHE A 741 16.56 29.95 45.90
N ILE A 742 17.04 31.10 45.42
CA ILE A 742 18.08 31.92 46.07
C ILE A 742 17.51 33.27 46.57
N GLN A 743 16.24 33.57 46.29
CA GLN A 743 15.45 34.62 46.95
C GLN A 743 14.45 33.98 47.92
#